data_AF-Q3A686-F1
#
_entry.id   AF-Q3A686-F1
#
_cell.length_a   1.000
_cell.length_b   1.000
_cell.length_c   1.000
_cell.angle_alpha   90.00
_cell.angle_beta   90.00
_cell.angle_gamma   90.00
#
_symmetry.space_group_name_H-M   'P 1'
#
loop_
_entity.id
_entity.type
_entity.pdbx_description
1 polymer ?
#
loop_
_entity_poly.entity_id
_entity_poly.type
_entity_poly.pdbx_seq_one_letter_code
_entity_poly.pdbx_strand_id
1 'polypeptide(L)'
;MDVGTMNKPDRYHKQAQSGFTLLEMLLVLFILGMLAALVVPAMGRLDDHERERFTRQRMELIRRAILGPDDRFDAEGRPIVGGYVGDIRAWPDLWEARAEIRPNFVGSGWENPGSMTAGLGQGPDYTLDPALVFYRPSGRFVKKKWKWYLPYRRLYDDTTANADHIGGLETENEGQPRGLWTRYPEELPVDIGSHKAPGLDLGEDWKGPYLMPPADDNVADGGHWAESDDEYGALEPLWHNSGAHAGSETWEEGSYGPASELGEHFDEKESFRLLQSNGRLIDGWGRALRFFITEDPDWPGGTIFWILSEGPDREGTYPSKGTCASHAWSVDATDVMATAYDEDDEKNLDNIVVKLYSRDWEALFAAEQARKKGDTRSTLEAVRKALVGQAPDGLDSGFTGDLTRWPRLFRWEDNGTPADATDDYWDDENDEATPVAYTKGQPRGLWASKPNGSDSGDDLDASQWGIGWRHAYLKAPVGSDGHQFLRDAWGREILFFHDATNGLWLILSRGPDGLFDFGDTDTLPEGSPDGTDDYQEPASFTEAVDVTNYDPTASPNADNCHIVVAERDWLPGFFRLPQLTVYDATAGITKARFFRSDGAAAGDDLLTATTLVDGGDSDGNDDWVAGDGTPVNPAFNFDDTTTQKAASGARYLVVWNDNDGDDIPDSGENGFTILYNVTAVAGSGEQTDLTMDADNFAALP
;
A
#
# COMPACT_ATOMS: atom_id res chain seq x y z
N MET A 1 -29.55 88.19 17.32
CA MET A 1 -30.70 87.31 17.58
C MET A 1 -30.28 86.41 18.71
N ASP A 2 -30.43 86.94 19.93
CA ASP A 2 -31.56 86.69 20.86
C ASP A 2 -31.19 85.49 21.75
N VAL A 3 -30.70 85.70 22.99
CA VAL A 3 -31.37 86.26 24.18
C VAL A 3 -32.58 85.44 24.60
N GLY A 4 -32.51 84.88 25.82
CA GLY A 4 -33.67 84.30 26.51
C GLY A 4 -33.26 83.17 27.47
N THR A 5 -32.60 83.46 28.59
CA THR A 5 -33.19 83.44 29.95
C THR A 5 -34.04 82.21 30.28
N MET A 6 -33.70 81.46 31.33
CA MET A 6 -34.39 81.54 32.64
C MET A 6 -33.77 80.56 33.65
N ASN A 7 -33.16 81.12 34.70
CA ASN A 7 -32.77 80.43 35.92
C ASN A 7 -34.00 79.90 36.68
N LYS A 8 -33.96 78.63 37.09
CA LYS A 8 -34.63 78.14 38.31
C LYS A 8 -33.57 77.50 39.21
N PRO A 9 -33.50 77.84 40.50
CA PRO A 9 -32.57 77.20 41.42
C PRO A 9 -33.19 75.86 41.87
N ASP A 10 -32.65 74.75 41.37
CA ASP A 10 -32.93 73.46 41.98
C ASP A 10 -32.28 73.42 43.36
N ARG A 11 -33.15 73.32 44.36
CA ARG A 11 -32.83 73.20 45.76
C ARG A 11 -31.92 71.99 45.93
N TYR A 12 -30.66 72.22 46.25
CA TYR A 12 -29.79 71.23 46.87
C TYR A 12 -30.46 70.80 48.19
N HIS A 13 -31.30 69.76 48.12
CA HIS A 13 -31.57 68.93 49.27
C HIS A 13 -30.22 68.30 49.63
N LYS A 14 -29.57 68.83 50.68
CA LYS A 14 -28.61 68.06 51.47
C LYS A 14 -29.34 66.81 51.94
N GLN A 15 -29.29 65.74 51.15
CA GLN A 15 -29.50 64.40 51.66
C GLN A 15 -28.45 64.25 52.75
N ALA A 16 -28.91 64.29 54.00
CA ALA A 16 -28.09 63.81 55.10
C ALA A 16 -27.70 62.39 54.71
N GLN A 17 -26.41 62.20 54.41
CA GLN A 17 -25.85 60.88 54.22
C GLN A 17 -26.09 60.16 55.55
N SER A 18 -27.13 59.33 55.61
CA SER A 18 -27.30 58.40 56.71
C SER A 18 -26.13 57.43 56.59
N GLY A 19 -25.11 57.63 57.42
CA GLY A 19 -24.06 56.65 57.56
C GLY A 19 -24.70 55.30 57.85
N PHE A 20 -24.25 54.26 57.15
CA PHE A 20 -24.71 52.90 57.36
C PHE A 20 -24.67 52.59 58.86
N THR A 21 -25.80 52.11 59.38
CA THR A 21 -25.85 51.66 60.75
C THR A 21 -24.89 50.48 60.92
N LEU A 22 -24.34 50.30 62.12
CA LEU A 22 -23.46 49.15 62.43
C LEU A 22 -24.14 47.82 62.05
N LEU A 23 -25.46 47.75 62.23
CA LEU A 23 -26.28 46.59 61.87
C LEU A 23 -26.31 46.36 60.35
N GLU A 24 -26.46 47.40 59.54
CA GLU A 24 -26.43 47.27 58.08
C GLU A 24 -25.05 46.87 57.57
N MET A 25 -23.97 47.40 58.16
CA MET A 25 -22.62 46.95 57.82
C MET A 25 -22.42 45.47 58.17
N LEU A 26 -22.93 45.02 59.31
CA LEU A 26 -22.86 43.61 59.71
C LEU A 26 -23.70 42.72 58.79
N LEU A 27 -24.88 43.17 58.39
CA LEU A 27 -25.75 42.47 57.43
C LEU A 27 -25.10 42.38 56.04
N VAL A 28 -24.51 43.47 55.55
CA VAL A 28 -23.83 43.50 54.24
C VAL A 28 -22.62 42.57 54.25
N LEU A 29 -21.81 42.58 55.31
CA LEU A 29 -20.68 41.65 55.46
C LEU A 29 -21.13 40.19 55.55
N PHE A 30 -22.27 39.92 56.22
CA PHE A 30 -22.85 38.58 56.27
C PHE A 30 -23.34 38.09 54.90
N ILE A 31 -24.05 38.94 54.15
CA ILE A 31 -24.52 38.62 52.80
C ILE A 31 -23.34 38.44 51.84
N LEU A 32 -22.32 39.31 51.90
CA LEU A 32 -21.11 39.16 51.10
C LEU A 32 -20.33 37.90 51.47
N GLY A 33 -20.25 37.54 52.76
CA GLY A 33 -19.65 36.29 53.21
C GLY A 33 -20.39 35.06 52.69
N MET A 34 -21.72 35.08 52.70
CA MET A 34 -22.55 33.99 52.16
C MET A 34 -22.48 33.91 50.63
N LEU A 35 -22.49 35.03 49.92
CA LEU A 35 -22.32 35.06 48.46
C LEU A 35 -20.92 34.58 48.05
N ALA A 36 -19.88 35.02 48.74
CA ALA A 36 -18.52 34.53 48.50
C ALA A 36 -18.43 33.01 48.74
N ALA A 37 -19.06 32.48 49.80
CA ALA A 37 -19.09 31.05 50.07
C ALA A 37 -19.83 30.21 49.00
N LEU A 38 -20.78 30.82 48.26
CA LEU A 38 -21.49 30.16 47.17
C LEU A 38 -20.80 30.31 45.81
N VAL A 39 -20.13 31.43 45.56
CA VAL A 39 -19.45 31.72 44.28
C VAL A 39 -18.14 30.92 44.15
N VAL A 40 -17.39 30.75 45.23
CA VAL A 40 -16.08 30.08 45.19
C VAL A 40 -16.17 28.60 44.72
N PRO A 41 -17.08 27.75 45.25
CA PRO A 41 -17.23 26.37 44.76
C PRO A 41 -17.75 26.30 43.31
N ALA A 42 -18.55 27.28 42.88
CA ALA A 42 -19.09 27.33 41.52
C ALA A 42 -18.02 27.71 40.48
N MET A 43 -17.05 28.57 40.83
CA MET A 43 -15.93 28.90 39.93
C MET A 43 -14.98 27.72 39.71
N GLY A 44 -14.76 26.85 40.72
CA GLY A 44 -13.96 25.63 40.54
C GLY A 44 -14.63 24.60 39.61
N ARG A 45 -15.93 24.33 39.80
CA ARG A 45 -16.65 23.35 38.96
C ARG A 45 -16.90 23.79 37.51
N LEU A 46 -17.02 25.11 37.28
CA LEU A 46 -17.12 25.63 35.92
C LEU A 46 -15.79 25.46 35.16
N ASP A 47 -14.66 25.49 35.85
CA ASP A 47 -13.33 25.23 35.27
C ASP A 47 -13.19 23.75 34.87
N ASP A 48 -13.56 22.80 35.74
CA ASP A 48 -13.39 21.36 35.47
C ASP A 48 -14.18 20.87 34.25
N HIS A 49 -15.42 21.34 34.04
CA HIS A 49 -16.18 20.97 32.85
C HIS A 49 -15.59 21.54 31.56
N GLU A 50 -15.00 22.74 31.60
CA GLU A 50 -14.31 23.31 30.45
C GLU A 50 -13.03 22.55 30.13
N ARG A 51 -12.27 22.15 31.16
CA ARG A 51 -11.07 21.31 31.05
C ARG A 51 -11.40 19.92 30.53
N GLU A 52 -12.44 19.27 31.05
CA GLU A 52 -12.94 17.99 30.55
C GLU A 52 -13.29 18.10 29.06
N ARG A 53 -14.06 19.13 28.67
CA ARG A 53 -14.41 19.36 27.27
C ARG A 53 -13.16 19.55 26.41
N PHE A 54 -12.18 20.31 26.88
CA PHE A 54 -10.92 20.51 26.19
C PHE A 54 -10.14 19.19 26.03
N THR A 55 -10.07 18.37 27.08
CA THR A 55 -9.46 17.04 27.04
C THR A 55 -10.12 16.16 25.99
N ARG A 56 -11.45 16.08 25.98
CA ARG A 56 -12.19 15.28 24.98
C ARG A 56 -11.95 15.78 23.55
N GLN A 57 -11.93 17.10 23.35
CA GLN A 57 -11.60 17.68 22.03
C GLN A 57 -10.17 17.36 21.59
N ARG A 58 -9.22 17.38 22.54
CA ARG A 58 -7.81 17.06 22.27
C ARG A 58 -7.64 15.58 21.94
N MET A 59 -8.26 14.67 22.69
CA MET A 59 -8.25 13.23 22.40
C MET A 59 -8.90 12.91 21.06
N GLU A 60 -9.99 13.57 20.70
CA GLU A 60 -10.62 13.42 19.38
C GLU A 60 -9.70 13.93 18.26
N LEU A 61 -8.97 15.01 18.48
CA LEU A 61 -7.95 15.50 17.54
C LEU A 61 -6.81 14.49 17.37
N ILE A 62 -6.36 13.85 18.46
CA ILE A 62 -5.35 12.78 18.42
C ILE A 62 -5.90 11.56 17.68
N ARG A 63 -7.14 11.13 17.98
CA ARG A 63 -7.82 10.04 17.28
C ARG A 63 -7.89 10.30 15.77
N ARG A 64 -8.27 11.51 15.35
CA ARG A 64 -8.27 11.90 13.92
C ARG A 64 -6.88 11.95 13.30
N ALA A 65 -5.86 12.31 14.07
CA ALA A 65 -4.48 12.26 13.60
C ALA A 65 -4.01 10.81 13.37
N ILE A 66 -4.49 9.86 14.17
CA ILE A 66 -4.18 8.44 14.06
C ILE A 66 -4.98 7.78 12.92
N LEU A 67 -6.32 7.88 12.93
CA LEU A 67 -7.22 7.13 12.04
C LEU A 67 -7.76 7.95 10.86
N GLY A 68 -7.52 9.26 10.83
CA GLY A 68 -8.15 10.18 9.88
C GLY A 68 -9.54 10.65 10.31
N PRO A 69 -10.20 11.50 9.50
CA PRO A 69 -11.55 11.97 9.79
C PRO A 69 -12.63 10.90 9.55
N ASP A 70 -13.58 10.78 10.47
CA ASP A 70 -14.68 9.79 10.41
C ASP A 70 -15.66 9.99 9.25
N ASP A 71 -15.66 11.18 8.63
CA ASP A 71 -16.60 11.57 7.59
C ASP A 71 -16.07 11.31 6.17
N ARG A 72 -14.92 10.65 6.03
CA ARG A 72 -14.36 10.28 4.73
C ARG A 72 -14.78 8.87 4.35
N PHE A 73 -15.54 8.81 3.27
CA PHE A 73 -15.97 7.57 2.63
C PHE A 73 -15.49 7.52 1.19
N ASP A 74 -15.21 6.33 0.68
CA ASP A 74 -14.92 6.11 -0.74
C ASP A 74 -16.19 6.22 -1.60
N ALA A 75 -16.04 6.05 -2.92
CA ALA A 75 -17.16 6.14 -3.86
C ALA A 75 -18.26 5.09 -3.60
N GLU A 76 -17.92 4.00 -2.89
CA GLU A 76 -18.85 2.94 -2.49
C GLU A 76 -19.44 3.15 -1.09
N GLY A 77 -19.09 4.25 -0.40
CA GLY A 77 -19.61 4.59 0.92
C GLY A 77 -18.91 3.87 2.07
N ARG A 78 -17.71 3.31 1.87
CA ARG A 78 -16.92 2.66 2.93
C ARG A 78 -15.97 3.65 3.60
N PRO A 79 -15.75 3.55 4.92
CA PRO A 79 -14.86 4.45 5.62
C PRO A 79 -13.43 4.32 5.09
N ILE A 80 -12.77 5.46 4.86
CA ILE A 80 -11.37 5.52 4.46
C ILE A 80 -10.53 5.71 5.72
N VAL A 81 -9.64 4.77 6.01
CA VAL A 81 -8.63 4.94 7.05
C VAL A 81 -7.61 5.96 6.55
N GLY A 82 -7.47 7.07 7.27
CA GLY A 82 -6.49 8.12 6.99
C GLY A 82 -5.53 8.31 8.16
N GLY A 83 -4.95 9.52 8.26
CA GLY A 83 -4.02 9.85 9.33
C GLY A 83 -2.76 8.98 9.30
N TYR A 84 -2.14 8.83 10.46
CA TYR A 84 -0.93 8.03 10.63
C TYR A 84 -1.12 6.56 10.19
N VAL A 85 -2.24 5.93 10.55
CA VAL A 85 -2.50 4.53 10.21
C VAL A 85 -2.76 4.35 8.72
N GLY A 86 -3.44 5.29 8.07
CA GLY A 86 -3.64 5.28 6.61
C GLY A 86 -2.31 5.29 5.84
N ASP A 87 -1.35 6.06 6.35
CA ASP A 87 -0.05 6.29 5.73
C ASP A 87 0.94 5.16 6.07
N ILE A 88 1.13 4.85 7.35
CA ILE A 88 2.16 3.91 7.85
C ILE A 88 1.65 2.46 7.95
N ARG A 89 0.34 2.24 7.90
CA ARG A 89 -0.30 0.92 8.08
C ARG A 89 0.01 0.26 9.42
N ALA A 90 0.32 1.05 10.45
CA ALA A 90 0.56 0.61 11.83
C ALA A 90 0.20 1.71 12.83
N TRP A 91 0.11 1.35 14.12
CA TRP A 91 -0.01 2.34 15.19
C TRP A 91 1.26 3.22 15.28
N PRO A 92 1.14 4.48 15.74
CA PRO A 92 2.32 5.24 16.11
C PRO A 92 3.00 4.57 17.31
N ASP A 93 4.28 4.29 17.16
CA ASP A 93 5.10 3.82 18.28
C ASP A 93 5.14 4.85 19.40
N LEU A 94 5.35 4.37 20.63
CA LEU A 94 5.47 5.21 21.81
C LEU A 94 6.95 5.48 22.12
N TRP A 95 7.27 6.76 22.33
CA TRP A 95 8.65 7.23 22.49
C TRP A 95 8.82 8.10 23.72
N GLU A 96 9.83 7.83 24.53
CA GLU A 96 10.16 8.63 25.70
C GLU A 96 11.61 9.15 25.66
N ALA A 97 11.90 10.13 26.51
CA ALA A 97 13.26 10.66 26.59
C ALA A 97 14.23 9.56 27.04
N ARG A 98 15.48 9.60 26.60
CA ARG A 98 16.50 8.65 27.05
C ARG A 98 16.56 8.56 28.58
N ALA A 99 16.96 7.39 29.08
CA ALA A 99 17.23 7.13 30.49
C ALA A 99 18.26 8.10 31.09
N GLU A 100 18.09 8.44 32.37
CA GLU A 100 19.05 9.27 33.11
C GLU A 100 20.32 8.52 33.47
N ILE A 101 21.45 9.20 33.42
CA ILE A 101 22.75 8.60 33.70
C ILE A 101 23.06 8.74 35.17
N ARG A 102 23.55 7.67 35.79
CA ARG A 102 23.92 7.69 37.20
C ARG A 102 25.13 8.61 37.45
N PRO A 103 25.10 9.48 38.48
CA PRO A 103 26.19 10.42 38.76
C PRO A 103 27.56 9.77 39.03
N ASN A 104 27.57 8.52 39.51
CA ASN A 104 28.80 7.77 39.81
C ASN A 104 29.44 7.12 38.57
N PHE A 105 28.79 7.22 37.41
CA PHE A 105 29.36 6.74 36.16
C PHE A 105 30.32 7.77 35.56
N VAL A 106 31.62 7.58 35.81
CA VAL A 106 32.70 8.53 35.42
C VAL A 106 33.23 8.27 33.98
N GLY A 107 32.44 7.62 33.12
CA GLY A 107 32.80 7.36 31.73
C GLY A 107 32.68 8.63 30.87
N SER A 108 33.82 9.21 30.49
CA SER A 108 34.00 10.58 29.98
C SER A 108 33.46 10.91 28.57
N GLY A 109 32.28 10.44 28.19
CA GLY A 109 31.74 10.63 26.83
C GLY A 109 30.24 10.91 26.72
N TRP A 110 29.49 10.93 27.82
CA TRP A 110 28.02 10.86 27.73
C TRP A 110 27.29 12.20 27.73
N GLU A 111 27.96 13.25 28.22
CA GLU A 111 27.47 14.63 28.12
C GLU A 111 27.61 15.18 26.69
N ASN A 112 28.37 14.51 25.83
CA ASN A 112 28.57 14.85 24.44
C ASN A 112 27.93 13.78 23.55
N PRO A 113 26.86 14.11 22.78
CA PRO A 113 26.21 13.15 21.90
C PRO A 113 27.17 12.40 20.96
N GLY A 114 28.27 13.03 20.54
CA GLY A 114 29.24 12.43 19.62
C GLY A 114 30.13 11.32 20.21
N SER A 115 30.00 11.03 21.51
CA SER A 115 30.72 9.95 22.20
C SER A 115 29.79 8.90 22.80
N MET A 116 28.51 8.93 22.42
CA MET A 116 27.58 7.83 22.68
C MET A 116 28.03 6.59 21.91
N THR A 117 27.92 5.42 22.55
CA THR A 117 28.22 4.11 21.93
C THR A 117 26.93 3.29 21.88
N ALA A 118 26.70 2.60 20.76
CA ALA A 118 25.61 1.62 20.64
C ALA A 118 25.71 0.55 21.76
N GLY A 119 24.60 0.22 22.42
CA GLY A 119 24.56 -0.87 23.43
C GLY A 119 24.46 -0.47 24.91
N LEU A 120 24.25 0.81 25.23
CA LEU A 120 24.20 1.28 26.63
C LEU A 120 22.84 1.93 26.98
N GLY A 121 21.74 1.43 26.38
CA GLY A 121 20.37 1.85 26.70
C GLY A 121 19.82 3.09 25.97
N GLN A 122 20.35 3.46 24.79
CA GLN A 122 19.90 4.63 24.02
C GLN A 122 19.77 4.34 22.52
N GLY A 123 18.53 4.34 22.00
CA GLY A 123 18.12 4.12 20.60
C GLY A 123 17.04 3.01 20.47
N PRO A 124 16.59 2.65 19.26
CA PRO A 124 15.43 1.78 19.06
C PRO A 124 15.67 0.29 19.34
N ASP A 125 16.88 -0.20 19.65
CA ASP A 125 17.11 -1.66 19.84
C ASP A 125 18.00 -1.99 21.06
N TYR A 126 18.07 -1.13 22.08
CA TYR A 126 19.13 -1.21 23.09
C TYR A 126 18.68 -1.64 24.49
N THR A 127 19.28 -2.72 24.98
CA THR A 127 19.21 -3.18 26.37
C THR A 127 19.71 -2.10 27.34
N LEU A 128 18.93 -1.84 28.39
CA LEU A 128 19.33 -0.95 29.47
C LEU A 128 20.34 -1.67 30.38
N ASP A 129 21.45 -1.01 30.68
CA ASP A 129 22.36 -1.47 31.73
C ASP A 129 21.99 -0.75 33.05
N PRO A 130 21.30 -1.42 33.99
CA PRO A 130 20.92 -0.82 35.27
C PRO A 130 22.12 -0.36 36.11
N ALA A 131 23.34 -0.81 35.81
CA ALA A 131 24.53 -0.32 36.48
C ALA A 131 24.92 1.10 36.03
N LEU A 132 24.45 1.56 34.86
CA LEU A 132 24.91 2.79 34.20
C LEU A 132 23.84 3.89 34.19
N VAL A 133 22.58 3.49 34.10
CA VAL A 133 21.45 4.42 33.99
C VAL A 133 20.41 4.18 35.09
N PHE A 134 19.64 5.21 35.39
CA PHE A 134 18.36 5.10 36.08
C PHE A 134 17.28 4.83 35.05
N TYR A 135 16.25 4.07 35.41
CA TYR A 135 15.15 3.75 34.50
C TYR A 135 14.26 4.96 34.18
N ARG A 136 14.42 6.09 34.90
CA ARG A 136 13.64 7.32 34.65
C ARG A 136 14.08 8.06 33.38
N PRO A 137 13.14 8.69 32.65
CA PRO A 137 13.45 9.57 31.55
C PRO A 137 14.28 10.78 32.04
N SER A 138 15.19 11.26 31.21
CA SER A 138 16.13 12.32 31.61
C SER A 138 15.82 13.68 31.00
N GLY A 139 16.16 14.73 31.73
CA GLY A 139 15.98 16.11 31.29
C GLY A 139 16.65 17.12 32.22
N ARG A 140 16.36 18.40 32.01
CA ARG A 140 16.77 19.50 32.88
C ARG A 140 15.86 20.71 32.78
N PHE A 141 15.87 21.56 33.79
CA PHE A 141 15.21 22.86 33.79
C PHE A 141 16.04 23.92 33.05
N VAL A 142 15.44 24.50 32.01
CA VAL A 142 15.97 25.64 31.25
C VAL A 142 14.96 26.78 31.36
N LYS A 143 15.33 27.86 32.05
CA LYS A 143 14.42 29.02 32.30
C LYS A 143 13.11 28.60 32.99
N LYS A 144 13.21 27.74 34.01
CA LYS A 144 12.06 27.10 34.68
C LYS A 144 11.20 26.25 33.74
N LYS A 145 11.73 25.84 32.59
CA LYS A 145 11.07 24.86 31.72
C LYS A 145 11.80 23.53 31.69
N TRP A 146 11.12 22.42 31.95
CA TRP A 146 11.66 21.10 31.75
C TRP A 146 11.96 20.88 30.27
N LYS A 147 13.15 20.38 30.00
CA LYS A 147 13.62 20.04 28.67
C LYS A 147 14.15 18.61 28.73
N TRP A 148 13.42 17.71 28.08
CA TRP A 148 13.83 16.34 27.86
C TRP A 148 15.16 16.26 27.10
N TYR A 149 16.00 15.30 27.47
CA TYR A 149 17.21 15.01 26.73
C TYR A 149 16.94 14.08 25.54
N LEU A 150 17.73 14.28 24.49
CA LEU A 150 17.73 13.50 23.26
C LEU A 150 18.88 12.48 23.26
N PRO A 151 18.78 11.36 22.51
CA PRO A 151 17.64 10.95 21.68
C PRO A 151 16.43 10.49 22.51
N TYR A 152 15.26 10.41 21.87
CA TYR A 152 14.14 9.64 22.39
C TYR A 152 14.38 8.16 22.12
N ARG A 153 13.91 7.29 23.02
CA ARG A 153 13.93 5.84 22.84
C ARG A 153 12.51 5.34 22.53
N ARG A 154 12.41 4.34 21.66
CA ARG A 154 11.16 3.63 21.40
C ARG A 154 10.91 2.63 22.52
N LEU A 155 9.64 2.51 22.91
CA LEU A 155 9.17 1.53 23.87
C LEU A 155 8.71 0.29 23.09
N TYR A 156 9.23 -0.89 23.46
CA TYR A 156 8.87 -2.18 22.87
C TYR A 156 8.43 -3.15 23.96
N ASP A 157 7.73 -4.20 23.57
CA ASP A 157 7.49 -5.34 24.45
C ASP A 157 8.66 -6.33 24.34
N ASP A 158 9.73 -6.15 25.15
CA ASP A 158 10.79 -7.17 25.25
C ASP A 158 10.36 -8.32 26.15
N THR A 159 9.64 -9.26 25.54
CA THR A 159 9.22 -10.52 26.19
C THR A 159 10.38 -11.46 26.56
N THR A 160 11.62 -11.16 26.15
CA THR A 160 12.76 -12.10 26.21
C THR A 160 13.72 -11.82 27.35
N ALA A 161 14.16 -10.57 27.50
CA ALA A 161 15.14 -10.20 28.51
C ALA A 161 14.50 -9.53 29.73
N ASN A 162 13.24 -9.09 29.61
CA ASN A 162 12.49 -8.47 30.72
C ASN A 162 13.30 -7.31 31.35
N ALA A 163 14.15 -6.69 30.52
CA ALA A 163 15.23 -5.77 30.88
C ALA A 163 14.87 -4.31 30.60
N ASP A 164 13.86 -4.08 29.76
CA ASP A 164 13.02 -2.92 29.92
C ASP A 164 12.03 -3.19 31.05
N HIS A 165 11.63 -2.16 31.79
CA HIS A 165 10.54 -2.27 32.77
C HIS A 165 9.17 -2.54 32.10
N ILE A 166 9.16 -2.98 30.84
CA ILE A 166 7.99 -3.32 30.03
C ILE A 166 7.70 -4.83 30.16
N GLY A 167 8.57 -5.58 30.83
CA GLY A 167 8.48 -7.00 31.15
C GLY A 167 7.06 -7.52 31.42
N GLY A 168 6.41 -7.96 30.35
CA GLY A 168 5.09 -8.55 30.33
C GLY A 168 3.96 -7.56 30.10
N LEU A 169 3.58 -7.38 28.83
CA LEU A 169 2.21 -7.03 28.43
C LEU A 169 1.54 -5.91 29.25
N GLU A 170 2.14 -4.73 29.29
CA GLU A 170 1.51 -3.44 29.64
C GLU A 170 1.77 -2.95 31.06
N THR A 171 2.81 -2.15 31.23
CA THR A 171 2.87 -1.25 32.38
C THR A 171 3.36 0.13 31.99
N GLU A 172 2.40 1.03 31.71
CA GLU A 172 2.58 2.48 31.58
C GLU A 172 3.67 2.93 30.62
N ASN A 173 3.37 2.89 29.32
CA ASN A 173 4.23 3.56 28.36
C ASN A 173 4.05 5.08 28.50
N GLU A 174 4.92 5.72 29.29
CA GLU A 174 5.06 7.20 29.34
C GLU A 174 5.47 7.81 27.99
N GLY A 175 5.75 6.93 27.02
CA GLY A 175 6.05 7.29 25.65
C GLY A 175 4.93 8.08 25.01
N GLN A 176 5.34 9.00 24.16
CA GLN A 176 4.48 9.83 23.36
C GLN A 176 4.45 9.30 21.93
N PRO A 177 3.30 9.36 21.23
CA PRO A 177 3.19 8.94 19.84
C PRO A 177 3.84 10.00 18.91
N ARG A 178 5.15 10.15 19.01
CA ARG A 178 5.92 11.24 18.35
C ARG A 178 5.78 11.23 16.84
N GLY A 179 5.56 10.06 16.24
CA GLY A 179 5.25 9.89 14.82
C GLY A 179 4.07 10.74 14.34
N LEU A 180 3.21 11.21 15.25
CA LEU A 180 2.09 12.11 14.91
C LEU A 180 2.54 13.53 14.54
N TRP A 181 3.74 13.99 14.90
CA TRP A 181 4.22 15.35 14.60
C TRP A 181 5.67 15.43 14.09
N THR A 182 6.41 14.31 14.07
CA THR A 182 7.75 14.25 13.49
C THR A 182 7.94 12.97 12.69
N ARG A 183 8.61 13.08 11.54
CA ARG A 183 9.06 11.94 10.72
C ARG A 183 10.19 11.16 11.39
N TYR A 184 10.91 11.82 12.30
CA TYR A 184 12.08 11.29 12.99
C TYR A 184 11.78 11.19 14.49
N PRO A 185 11.04 10.18 14.96
CA PRO A 185 10.59 10.12 16.34
C PRO A 185 11.73 9.95 17.35
N GLU A 186 12.86 9.35 16.95
CA GLU A 186 14.08 9.22 17.76
C GLU A 186 14.78 10.58 18.02
N GLU A 187 14.69 11.51 17.06
CA GLU A 187 15.39 12.82 17.08
C GLU A 187 16.87 12.73 17.49
N LEU A 188 17.59 11.83 16.83
CA LEU A 188 19.00 11.61 17.07
C LEU A 188 19.83 12.83 16.62
N PRO A 189 20.55 13.51 17.53
CA PRO A 189 21.23 14.76 17.19
C PRO A 189 22.54 14.57 16.41
N VAL A 190 23.15 13.37 16.46
CA VAL A 190 24.42 13.01 15.81
C VAL A 190 24.47 11.52 15.49
N ASP A 191 25.29 11.10 14.53
CA ASP A 191 25.50 9.68 14.23
C ASP A 191 26.05 8.91 15.45
N ILE A 192 25.52 7.71 15.71
CA ILE A 192 25.97 6.77 16.76
C ILE A 192 26.13 5.39 16.14
N GLY A 193 27.37 4.93 15.95
CA GLY A 193 27.64 3.61 15.37
C GLY A 193 27.01 3.47 13.97
N SER A 194 26.10 2.50 13.81
CA SER A 194 25.31 2.27 12.59
C SER A 194 24.06 3.16 12.48
N HIS A 195 23.64 3.83 13.56
CA HIS A 195 22.47 4.73 13.53
C HIS A 195 22.90 6.11 13.04
N LYS A 196 22.28 6.55 11.95
CA LYS A 196 22.53 7.85 11.33
C LYS A 196 21.55 8.88 11.86
N ALA A 197 22.05 10.08 12.20
CA ALA A 197 21.16 11.21 12.48
C ALA A 197 20.32 11.51 11.22
N PRO A 198 19.02 11.78 11.35
CA PRO A 198 18.30 12.13 12.60
C PRO A 198 17.67 10.94 13.37
N GLY A 199 18.08 9.70 13.11
CA GLY A 199 17.62 8.49 13.79
C GLY A 199 16.65 7.68 12.92
N LEU A 200 15.73 6.94 13.56
CA LEU A 200 14.67 6.23 12.84
C LEU A 200 13.89 7.19 11.93
N ASP A 201 13.85 6.87 10.64
CA ASP A 201 13.01 7.53 9.64
C ASP A 201 11.76 6.68 9.39
N LEU A 202 10.58 7.26 9.56
CA LEU A 202 9.29 6.61 9.25
C LEU A 202 9.04 6.41 7.75
N GLY A 203 10.00 6.75 6.89
CA GLY A 203 9.99 6.43 5.47
C GLY A 203 9.20 7.42 4.63
N GLU A 204 9.11 7.14 3.33
CA GLU A 204 8.41 8.00 2.37
C GLU A 204 6.90 7.97 2.53
N ASP A 205 6.35 6.91 3.14
CA ASP A 205 4.93 6.76 3.36
C ASP A 205 4.38 7.75 4.39
N TRP A 206 5.19 8.25 5.32
CA TRP A 206 4.78 9.28 6.26
C TRP A 206 4.42 10.60 5.55
N LYS A 207 3.14 11.02 5.59
CA LYS A 207 2.68 12.30 4.99
C LYS A 207 2.36 13.40 6.02
N GLY A 208 2.76 13.20 7.28
CA GLY A 208 2.56 14.16 8.36
C GLY A 208 3.29 15.52 8.16
N PRO A 209 3.30 16.39 9.19
CA PRO A 209 2.84 16.14 10.55
C PRO A 209 1.31 16.14 10.65
N TYR A 210 0.75 15.21 11.41
CA TYR A 210 -0.69 15.07 11.64
C TYR A 210 -1.17 15.95 12.80
N LEU A 211 -0.27 16.25 13.73
CA LEU A 211 -0.43 17.17 14.85
C LEU A 211 0.67 18.22 14.85
N MET A 212 0.39 19.39 15.41
CA MET A 212 1.47 20.33 15.76
C MET A 212 2.28 19.75 16.92
N PRO A 213 3.62 19.86 16.91
CA PRO A 213 4.45 19.45 18.03
C PRO A 213 3.95 20.07 19.33
N PRO A 214 3.75 19.28 20.39
CA PRO A 214 3.27 19.81 21.66
C PRO A 214 4.28 20.81 22.23
N ALA A 215 3.81 22.03 22.50
CA ALA A 215 4.55 23.08 23.18
C ALA A 215 3.85 23.43 24.49
N ASP A 216 4.62 23.59 25.57
CA ASP A 216 4.10 24.09 26.83
C ASP A 216 4.05 25.63 26.79
N ASP A 217 2.86 26.15 26.54
CA ASP A 217 2.59 27.60 26.49
C ASP A 217 2.38 28.21 27.90
N ASN A 218 2.00 27.41 28.91
CA ASN A 218 1.58 27.88 30.23
C ASN A 218 2.34 27.20 31.39
N VAL A 219 3.53 27.72 31.70
CA VAL A 219 4.35 27.30 32.85
C VAL A 219 3.68 27.56 34.21
N ALA A 220 2.63 28.39 34.25
CA ALA A 220 2.04 28.87 35.50
C ALA A 220 0.96 27.96 36.10
N ASP A 221 0.36 27.09 35.28
CA ASP A 221 -0.84 26.32 35.66
C ASP A 221 -0.53 24.88 36.08
N GLY A 222 0.68 24.39 35.83
CA GLY A 222 1.15 23.08 36.28
C GLY A 222 1.75 23.18 37.68
N GLY A 223 1.06 22.66 38.70
CA GLY A 223 1.70 22.42 40.00
C GLY A 223 2.86 21.45 39.81
N HIS A 224 4.09 21.92 39.96
CA HIS A 224 5.28 21.08 39.83
C HIS A 224 5.70 20.53 41.19
N TRP A 225 6.19 19.29 41.20
CA TRP A 225 6.90 18.74 42.36
C TRP A 225 8.39 19.14 42.37
N ALA A 226 8.95 19.51 41.22
CA ALA A 226 10.28 20.09 41.10
C ALA A 226 10.26 21.32 40.18
N GLU A 227 10.89 22.42 40.60
CA GLU A 227 11.10 23.64 39.84
C GLU A 227 12.58 23.84 39.43
N SER A 228 13.46 22.91 39.84
CA SER A 228 14.89 22.94 39.61
C SER A 228 15.49 21.54 39.41
N ASP A 229 16.69 21.49 38.80
CA ASP A 229 17.43 20.23 38.61
C ASP A 229 17.77 19.56 39.95
N ASP A 230 18.02 20.35 41.01
CA ASP A 230 18.34 19.82 42.35
C ASP A 230 17.11 19.18 43.00
N GLU A 231 15.93 19.81 42.90
CA GLU A 231 14.67 19.24 43.39
C GLU A 231 14.29 17.98 42.60
N TYR A 232 14.50 17.99 41.29
CA TYR A 232 14.30 16.82 40.45
C TYR A 232 15.27 15.68 40.82
N GLY A 233 16.54 16.03 41.04
CA GLY A 233 17.56 15.11 41.53
C GLY A 233 17.12 14.46 42.83
N ALA A 234 16.57 15.24 43.76
CA ALA A 234 16.13 14.77 45.09
C ALA A 234 14.95 13.79 45.09
N LEU A 235 14.23 13.63 43.97
CA LEU A 235 13.21 12.59 43.80
C LEU A 235 13.84 11.18 43.61
N GLU A 236 15.04 10.94 44.16
CA GLU A 236 15.81 9.71 43.90
C GLU A 236 15.03 8.45 44.31
N PRO A 237 14.90 7.47 43.41
CA PRO A 237 14.41 6.14 43.77
C PRO A 237 15.34 5.50 44.79
N LEU A 238 14.77 4.79 45.76
CA LEU A 238 15.54 4.14 46.81
C LEU A 238 16.41 3.03 46.20
N TRP A 239 17.73 3.19 46.28
CA TRP A 239 18.65 2.12 45.91
C TRP A 239 18.76 1.09 47.04
N HIS A 240 18.36 -0.15 46.76
CA HIS A 240 18.43 -1.22 47.74
C HIS A 240 19.86 -1.76 47.82
N ASN A 241 20.56 -1.49 48.92
CA ASN A 241 21.89 -2.03 49.17
C ASN A 241 21.87 -3.47 49.71
N SER A 242 20.70 -4.02 50.06
CA SER A 242 20.52 -5.37 50.61
C SER A 242 19.07 -5.87 50.39
N GLY A 243 18.84 -7.17 50.55
CA GLY A 243 17.52 -7.81 50.38
C GLY A 243 17.30 -8.43 49.00
N ALA A 244 16.05 -8.79 48.69
CA ALA A 244 15.67 -9.40 47.40
C ALA A 244 15.94 -8.47 46.20
N HIS A 245 16.08 -7.17 46.46
CA HIS A 245 16.36 -6.12 45.48
C HIS A 245 17.78 -5.53 45.61
N ALA A 246 18.71 -6.21 46.31
CA ALA A 246 20.06 -5.71 46.51
C ALA A 246 20.80 -5.44 45.17
N GLY A 247 21.31 -4.22 44.99
CA GLY A 247 21.97 -3.82 43.75
C GLY A 247 21.01 -3.41 42.63
N SER A 248 19.76 -3.08 42.98
CA SER A 248 18.75 -2.61 42.03
C SER A 248 17.96 -1.42 42.59
N GLU A 249 17.30 -0.74 41.66
CA GLU A 249 16.41 0.39 41.88
C GLU A 249 14.99 -0.16 41.87
N THR A 250 14.27 -0.08 42.99
CA THR A 250 12.85 -0.47 43.02
C THR A 250 11.99 0.78 42.99
N TRP A 251 11.21 0.88 41.93
CA TRP A 251 10.26 1.97 41.73
C TRP A 251 8.88 1.69 42.35
N GLU A 252 8.65 0.48 42.83
CA GLU A 252 7.30 -0.10 42.89
C GLU A 252 6.75 -0.32 44.31
N GLU A 253 7.56 -0.14 45.36
CA GLU A 253 7.12 -0.40 46.75
C GLU A 253 6.87 0.87 47.59
N GLY A 254 6.73 2.05 46.97
CA GLY A 254 6.43 3.31 47.69
C GLY A 254 7.40 3.64 48.83
N SER A 255 8.62 3.09 48.77
CA SER A 255 9.57 3.09 49.88
C SER A 255 10.57 4.25 49.74
N TYR A 256 10.07 5.47 49.61
CA TYR A 256 10.91 6.66 49.65
C TYR A 256 10.90 7.25 51.06
N GLY A 257 12.08 7.65 51.54
CA GLY A 257 12.24 8.18 52.89
C GLY A 257 11.91 9.68 52.95
N PRO A 258 11.16 10.19 53.95
CA PRO A 258 10.60 9.51 55.11
C PRO A 258 9.06 9.63 55.20
N ALA A 259 8.29 8.59 54.91
CA ALA A 259 6.89 8.56 55.32
C ALA A 259 6.44 7.15 55.75
N SER A 260 5.92 7.06 56.97
CA SER A 260 5.38 5.85 57.58
C SER A 260 3.87 5.70 57.37
N GLU A 261 3.25 6.43 56.44
CA GLU A 261 1.78 6.42 56.26
C GLU A 261 1.34 6.67 54.80
N LEU A 262 2.04 6.11 53.81
CA LEU A 262 1.53 6.04 52.45
C LEU A 262 1.44 4.56 52.06
N GLY A 263 0.22 4.05 51.95
CA GLY A 263 0.00 2.74 51.34
C GLY A 263 0.48 2.74 49.89
N GLU A 264 0.56 1.57 49.27
CA GLU A 264 0.93 1.30 47.86
C GLU A 264 0.01 1.99 46.82
N HIS A 265 -0.70 3.05 47.19
CA HIS A 265 -1.75 3.73 46.46
C HIS A 265 -1.28 4.99 45.71
N PHE A 266 0.01 5.31 45.83
CA PHE A 266 0.71 6.38 45.10
C PHE A 266 2.05 5.81 44.69
N ASP A 267 2.21 5.43 43.42
CA ASP A 267 3.56 5.20 42.93
C ASP A 267 4.23 6.56 42.73
N GLU A 268 5.42 6.75 43.28
CA GLU A 268 6.03 8.08 43.29
C GLU A 268 6.45 8.55 41.88
N LYS A 269 6.31 7.67 40.88
CA LYS A 269 6.24 8.03 39.46
C LYS A 269 5.18 9.09 39.18
N GLU A 270 4.06 9.14 39.89
CA GLU A 270 3.05 10.20 39.74
C GLU A 270 3.63 11.62 39.99
N SER A 271 4.60 11.73 40.90
CA SER A 271 5.35 12.97 41.15
C SER A 271 6.20 13.37 39.93
N PHE A 272 6.76 12.38 39.22
CA PHE A 272 7.49 12.57 37.97
C PHE A 272 6.55 12.88 36.79
N ARG A 273 5.33 12.32 36.78
CA ARG A 273 4.30 12.51 35.74
C ARG A 273 3.76 13.95 35.70
N LEU A 274 3.85 14.67 36.82
CA LEU A 274 3.46 16.07 36.97
C LEU A 274 4.58 17.07 36.58
N LEU A 275 5.74 16.58 36.11
CA LEU A 275 6.78 17.41 35.51
C LEU A 275 6.37 17.88 34.11
N GLN A 276 6.95 18.98 33.65
CA GLN A 276 6.34 19.77 32.58
C GLN A 276 6.04 19.00 31.29
N SER A 277 4.88 19.35 30.76
CA SER A 277 4.29 18.88 29.51
C SER A 277 5.03 19.29 28.24
N ASN A 278 6.15 19.99 28.35
CA ASN A 278 6.87 20.48 27.19
C ASN A 278 7.37 19.31 26.33
N GLY A 279 6.86 19.20 25.10
CA GLY A 279 7.14 18.07 24.22
C GLY A 279 6.27 16.82 24.46
N ARG A 280 5.22 16.90 25.29
CA ARG A 280 4.23 15.84 25.54
C ARG A 280 2.80 16.35 25.26
N LEU A 281 1.93 15.48 24.75
CA LEU A 281 0.51 15.80 24.58
C LEU A 281 -0.16 15.92 25.94
N ILE A 282 -1.02 16.93 26.13
CA ILE A 282 -1.67 17.21 27.41
C ILE A 282 -3.18 17.21 27.37
N ASP A 283 -3.79 17.00 28.54
CA ASP A 283 -5.19 17.21 28.83
C ASP A 283 -5.52 18.68 29.19
N GLY A 284 -6.79 18.97 29.47
CA GLY A 284 -7.27 20.29 29.90
C GLY A 284 -6.80 20.72 31.30
N TRP A 285 -6.28 19.79 32.10
CA TRP A 285 -5.66 20.10 33.40
C TRP A 285 -4.17 20.39 33.28
N GLY A 286 -3.60 20.34 32.06
CA GLY A 286 -2.20 20.63 31.78
C GLY A 286 -1.26 19.46 32.06
N ARG A 287 -1.81 18.25 32.27
CA ARG A 287 -1.03 17.03 32.54
C ARG A 287 -0.84 16.24 31.27
N ALA A 288 0.25 15.47 31.21
CA ALA A 288 0.50 14.61 30.07
C ALA A 288 -0.60 13.54 29.92
N LEU A 289 -1.07 13.35 28.69
CA LEU A 289 -1.91 12.21 28.34
C LEU A 289 -1.09 10.92 28.41
N ARG A 290 -1.73 9.85 28.86
CA ARG A 290 -1.17 8.51 28.93
C ARG A 290 -1.54 7.73 27.68
N PHE A 291 -0.58 6.96 27.16
CA PHE A 291 -0.75 6.15 25.97
C PHE A 291 -0.37 4.71 26.26
N PHE A 292 -1.17 3.78 25.75
CA PHE A 292 -0.90 2.35 25.90
C PHE A 292 -1.17 1.66 24.58
N ILE A 293 -0.41 0.60 24.28
CA ILE A 293 -0.70 -0.33 23.20
C ILE A 293 -0.77 -1.70 23.86
N THR A 294 -1.92 -2.34 23.75
CA THR A 294 -2.30 -3.55 24.51
C THR A 294 -2.77 -4.61 23.53
N GLU A 295 -2.77 -5.88 23.92
CA GLU A 295 -3.49 -6.90 23.14
C GLU A 295 -5.01 -6.64 23.18
N ASP A 296 -5.74 -6.98 22.12
CA ASP A 296 -7.21 -6.99 22.12
C ASP A 296 -7.72 -8.35 22.63
N PRO A 297 -8.32 -8.43 23.84
CA PRO A 297 -8.75 -9.69 24.42
C PRO A 297 -9.90 -10.34 23.63
N ASP A 298 -10.64 -9.56 22.85
CA ASP A 298 -11.73 -10.05 22.01
C ASP A 298 -11.25 -10.47 20.61
N TRP A 299 -10.01 -10.14 20.22
CA TRP A 299 -9.48 -10.41 18.89
C TRP A 299 -7.99 -10.80 18.95
N PRO A 300 -7.67 -12.12 19.02
CA PRO A 300 -6.30 -12.60 19.12
C PRO A 300 -5.38 -12.06 18.01
N GLY A 301 -4.22 -11.51 18.41
CA GLY A 301 -3.29 -10.83 17.50
C GLY A 301 -3.64 -9.38 17.18
N GLY A 302 -4.84 -8.94 17.56
CA GLY A 302 -5.27 -7.55 17.54
C GLY A 302 -4.66 -6.73 18.67
N THR A 303 -4.66 -5.42 18.50
CA THR A 303 -4.19 -4.49 19.53
C THR A 303 -5.15 -3.33 19.77
N ILE A 304 -5.08 -2.75 20.95
CA ILE A 304 -5.84 -1.55 21.33
C ILE A 304 -4.85 -0.42 21.63
N PHE A 305 -5.06 0.73 21.01
CA PHE A 305 -4.34 1.96 21.29
C PHE A 305 -5.18 2.82 22.24
N TRP A 306 -4.68 3.06 23.45
CA TRP A 306 -5.37 3.78 24.51
C TRP A 306 -4.85 5.22 24.60
N ILE A 307 -5.77 6.14 24.87
CA ILE A 307 -5.49 7.53 25.22
C ILE A 307 -6.25 7.83 26.50
N LEU A 308 -5.53 8.15 27.58
CA LEU A 308 -6.12 8.28 28.91
C LEU A 308 -5.73 9.61 29.57
N SER A 309 -6.70 10.21 30.27
CA SER A 309 -6.52 11.37 31.16
C SER A 309 -7.13 11.04 32.52
N GLU A 310 -6.39 11.34 33.58
CA GLU A 310 -6.71 11.02 34.98
C GLU A 310 -7.68 12.01 35.64
N GLY A 311 -8.57 12.62 34.86
CA GLY A 311 -9.64 13.47 35.39
C GLY A 311 -9.21 14.64 36.33
N PRO A 312 -10.13 15.36 36.96
CA PRO A 312 -9.79 16.38 37.95
C PRO A 312 -9.05 15.85 39.20
N ASP A 313 -9.29 14.61 39.63
CA ASP A 313 -8.77 14.09 40.90
C ASP A 313 -7.30 13.63 40.83
N ARG A 314 -6.80 13.35 39.63
CA ARG A 314 -5.41 12.91 39.33
C ARG A 314 -5.12 11.48 39.75
N GLU A 315 -6.14 10.72 40.09
CA GLU A 315 -5.98 9.35 40.51
C GLU A 315 -6.34 8.40 39.36
N GLY A 316 -5.81 7.18 39.45
CA GLY A 316 -6.10 6.12 38.50
C GLY A 316 -5.69 4.79 39.10
N THR A 317 -6.59 3.82 39.03
CA THR A 317 -6.26 2.44 39.38
C THR A 317 -5.94 1.69 38.09
N TYR A 318 -4.69 1.31 37.95
CA TYR A 318 -4.19 0.54 36.81
C TYR A 318 -3.99 -0.93 37.22
N PRO A 319 -4.01 -1.87 36.25
CA PRO A 319 -3.55 -3.22 36.49
C PRO A 319 -2.21 -3.22 37.24
N SER A 320 -2.03 -4.15 38.16
CA SER A 320 -0.75 -4.29 38.84
C SER A 320 0.35 -4.66 37.84
N LYS A 321 1.59 -4.48 38.26
CA LYS A 321 2.71 -5.10 37.56
C LYS A 321 2.81 -6.47 38.21
N GLY A 322 2.81 -7.55 37.43
CA GLY A 322 2.83 -8.92 37.96
C GLY A 322 3.94 -9.15 39.00
N THR A 323 4.03 -10.30 39.67
CA THR A 323 5.01 -10.42 40.77
C THR A 323 6.47 -10.42 40.24
N CYS A 324 7.33 -9.55 40.77
CA CYS A 324 8.78 -9.61 40.53
C CYS A 324 9.45 -10.60 41.48
N ALA A 325 10.07 -11.66 40.94
CA ALA A 325 10.85 -12.60 41.72
C ALA A 325 12.26 -12.74 41.12
N SER A 326 13.29 -12.43 41.92
CA SER A 326 14.71 -12.56 41.50
C SER A 326 15.07 -11.80 40.21
N HIS A 327 14.45 -10.63 40.00
CA HIS A 327 14.61 -9.77 38.81
C HIS A 327 13.97 -10.30 37.53
N ALA A 328 13.12 -11.33 37.61
CA ALA A 328 12.21 -11.71 36.55
C ALA A 328 10.80 -11.26 36.94
N TRP A 329 10.20 -10.41 36.12
CA TRP A 329 8.77 -10.11 36.20
C TRP A 329 8.04 -11.35 35.69
N SER A 330 7.19 -11.93 36.53
CA SER A 330 6.23 -12.91 36.03
C SER A 330 5.11 -12.16 35.35
N VAL A 331 4.98 -12.33 34.04
CA VAL A 331 3.84 -11.81 33.29
C VAL A 331 2.59 -12.46 33.84
N ASP A 332 1.75 -11.67 34.51
CA ASP A 332 0.40 -12.10 34.80
C ASP A 332 -0.46 -11.74 33.60
N ALA A 333 -0.83 -12.75 32.80
CA ALA A 333 -1.65 -12.57 31.61
C ALA A 333 -3.05 -11.98 31.91
N THR A 334 -3.45 -11.91 33.18
CA THR A 334 -4.70 -11.26 33.60
C THR A 334 -4.53 -9.80 33.97
N ASP A 335 -3.29 -9.29 34.03
CA ASP A 335 -2.93 -7.97 34.53
C ASP A 335 -2.59 -6.98 33.42
N VAL A 336 -3.32 -7.11 32.31
CA VAL A 336 -3.19 -6.25 31.14
C VAL A 336 -4.28 -5.18 31.21
N MET A 337 -4.00 -3.92 30.84
CA MET A 337 -4.98 -2.82 30.74
C MET A 337 -6.25 -3.23 29.99
N ALA A 338 -6.13 -4.08 28.98
CA ALA A 338 -7.30 -4.55 28.25
C ALA A 338 -8.23 -5.48 29.04
N THR A 339 -7.74 -6.13 30.10
CA THR A 339 -8.50 -7.10 30.91
C THR A 339 -8.78 -6.59 32.32
N ALA A 340 -7.84 -5.85 32.92
CA ALA A 340 -7.84 -5.49 34.33
C ALA A 340 -8.14 -4.01 34.61
N TYR A 341 -8.19 -3.13 33.60
CA TYR A 341 -8.61 -1.75 33.82
C TYR A 341 -10.12 -1.70 34.15
N ASP A 342 -10.43 -1.35 35.40
CA ASP A 342 -11.79 -1.24 35.91
C ASP A 342 -12.28 0.21 35.82
N GLU A 343 -13.15 0.50 34.85
CA GLU A 343 -13.79 1.82 34.68
C GLU A 343 -14.71 2.19 35.86
N ASP A 344 -15.15 1.20 36.66
CA ASP A 344 -16.01 1.40 37.82
C ASP A 344 -15.23 1.58 39.14
N ASP A 345 -13.90 1.45 39.13
CA ASP A 345 -13.06 1.74 40.30
C ASP A 345 -13.22 3.20 40.72
N GLU A 346 -13.26 3.47 42.03
CA GLU A 346 -13.54 4.81 42.57
C GLU A 346 -12.58 5.88 42.01
N LYS A 347 -11.33 5.50 41.74
CA LYS A 347 -10.27 6.37 41.17
C LYS A 347 -10.29 6.47 39.65
N ASN A 348 -11.11 5.68 38.97
CA ASN A 348 -11.24 5.70 37.51
C ASN A 348 -12.54 6.36 37.05
N LEU A 349 -13.44 6.71 37.97
CA LEU A 349 -14.77 7.25 37.63
C LEU A 349 -14.73 8.58 36.86
N ASP A 350 -13.72 9.41 37.08
CA ASP A 350 -13.52 10.69 36.39
C ASP A 350 -12.50 10.61 35.25
N ASN A 351 -11.92 9.42 35.02
CA ASN A 351 -10.97 9.19 33.95
C ASN A 351 -11.65 9.29 32.59
N ILE A 352 -10.94 9.93 31.66
CA ILE A 352 -11.38 10.07 30.27
C ILE A 352 -10.54 9.14 29.43
N VAL A 353 -11.17 8.10 28.90
CA VAL A 353 -10.50 7.05 28.13
C VAL A 353 -11.02 7.02 26.69
N VAL A 354 -10.09 6.95 25.73
CA VAL A 354 -10.38 6.67 24.32
C VAL A 354 -9.60 5.42 23.92
N LYS A 355 -10.31 4.42 23.38
CA LYS A 355 -9.77 3.15 22.90
C LYS A 355 -9.91 3.10 21.38
N LEU A 356 -8.82 2.83 20.67
CA LEU A 356 -8.81 2.62 19.22
C LEU A 356 -8.40 1.18 18.95
N TYR A 357 -9.22 0.43 18.23
CA TYR A 357 -8.97 -1.00 18.02
C TYR A 357 -8.34 -1.25 16.65
N SER A 358 -7.37 -2.16 16.58
CA SER A 358 -6.68 -2.42 15.32
C SER A 358 -7.56 -3.16 14.31
N ARG A 359 -8.49 -4.00 14.81
CA ARG A 359 -9.53 -4.67 14.00
C ARG A 359 -10.35 -3.72 13.14
N ASP A 360 -10.56 -2.48 13.60
CA ASP A 360 -11.40 -1.51 12.90
C ASP A 360 -10.77 -1.06 11.58
N TRP A 361 -9.44 -0.98 11.51
CA TRP A 361 -8.72 -0.56 10.30
C TRP A 361 -8.05 -1.73 9.57
N GLU A 362 -7.60 -2.76 10.26
CA GLU A 362 -7.00 -3.95 9.64
C GLU A 362 -8.00 -4.67 8.73
N ALA A 363 -9.26 -4.80 9.17
CA ALA A 363 -10.32 -5.38 8.34
C ALA A 363 -10.59 -4.56 7.07
N LEU A 364 -10.48 -3.23 7.16
CA LEU A 364 -10.65 -2.34 6.01
C LEU A 364 -9.49 -2.48 5.02
N PHE A 365 -8.25 -2.58 5.50
CA PHE A 365 -7.09 -2.82 4.65
C PHE A 365 -7.09 -4.20 4.00
N ALA A 366 -7.48 -5.25 4.74
CA ALA A 366 -7.65 -6.58 4.17
C ALA A 366 -8.71 -6.60 3.06
N ALA A 367 -9.85 -5.91 3.26
CA ALA A 367 -10.88 -5.76 2.24
C ALA A 367 -10.40 -4.94 1.03
N GLU A 368 -9.64 -3.85 1.27
CA GLU A 368 -9.01 -3.05 0.21
C GLU A 368 -8.05 -3.91 -0.63
N GLN A 369 -7.16 -4.67 0.03
CA GLN A 369 -6.19 -5.54 -0.62
C GLN A 369 -6.86 -6.64 -1.42
N ALA A 370 -7.90 -7.30 -0.87
CA ALA A 370 -8.67 -8.31 -1.59
C ALA A 370 -9.36 -7.74 -2.84
N ARG A 371 -9.92 -6.53 -2.74
CA ARG A 371 -10.52 -5.83 -3.88
C ARG A 371 -9.47 -5.51 -4.94
N LYS A 372 -8.37 -4.86 -4.57
CA LYS A 372 -7.29 -4.52 -5.50
C LYS A 372 -6.74 -5.78 -6.18
N LYS A 373 -6.58 -6.87 -5.44
CA LYS A 373 -6.20 -8.18 -5.99
C LYS A 373 -7.20 -8.69 -7.03
N GLY A 374 -8.50 -8.59 -6.74
CA GLY A 374 -9.58 -8.96 -7.69
C GLY A 374 -9.63 -8.10 -8.94
N ASP A 375 -9.49 -6.77 -8.78
CA ASP A 375 -9.47 -5.80 -9.88
C ASP A 375 -8.24 -6.03 -10.77
N THR A 376 -7.06 -6.22 -10.18
CA THR A 376 -5.83 -6.57 -10.89
C THR A 376 -5.99 -7.87 -11.67
N ARG A 377 -6.55 -8.93 -11.05
CA ARG A 377 -6.80 -10.20 -11.74
C ARG A 377 -7.73 -10.04 -12.95
N SER A 378 -8.73 -9.17 -12.82
CA SER A 378 -9.64 -8.84 -13.91
C SER A 378 -8.93 -8.11 -15.05
N THR A 379 -8.00 -7.20 -14.73
CA THR A 379 -7.13 -6.55 -15.71
C THR A 379 -6.23 -7.56 -16.41
N LEU A 380 -5.59 -8.49 -15.68
CA LEU A 380 -4.73 -9.51 -16.28
C LEU A 380 -5.52 -10.43 -17.22
N GLU A 381 -6.74 -10.83 -16.84
CA GLU A 381 -7.63 -11.61 -17.71
C GLU A 381 -8.09 -10.84 -18.94
N ALA A 382 -8.31 -9.52 -18.84
CA ALA A 382 -8.61 -8.68 -19.99
C ALA A 382 -7.43 -8.64 -20.97
N VAL A 383 -6.19 -8.54 -20.44
CA VAL A 383 -4.96 -8.61 -21.23
C VAL A 383 -4.80 -10.00 -21.87
N ARG A 384 -5.00 -11.09 -21.13
CA ARG A 384 -4.99 -12.46 -21.69
C ARG A 384 -6.00 -12.62 -22.83
N LYS A 385 -7.23 -12.14 -22.66
CA LYS A 385 -8.25 -12.14 -23.72
C LYS A 385 -7.87 -11.26 -24.91
N ALA A 386 -7.20 -10.15 -24.69
CA ALA A 386 -6.68 -9.32 -25.77
C ALA A 386 -5.56 -10.03 -26.54
N LEU A 387 -4.77 -10.88 -25.88
CA LEU A 387 -3.74 -11.71 -26.52
C LEU A 387 -4.35 -12.84 -27.35
N VAL A 388 -5.14 -13.73 -26.72
CA VAL A 388 -5.56 -15.02 -27.32
C VAL A 388 -7.08 -15.24 -27.41
N GLY A 389 -7.88 -14.19 -27.17
CA GLY A 389 -9.34 -14.30 -27.19
C GLY A 389 -9.89 -15.29 -26.17
N GLN A 390 -10.63 -16.29 -26.65
CA GLN A 390 -11.18 -17.39 -25.86
C GLN A 390 -10.35 -18.67 -25.95
N ALA A 391 -9.23 -18.67 -26.68
CA ALA A 391 -8.38 -19.85 -26.83
C ALA A 391 -7.76 -20.29 -25.48
N PRO A 392 -7.51 -21.60 -25.28
CA PRO A 392 -7.68 -22.67 -26.25
C PRO A 392 -9.14 -23.13 -26.43
N ASP A 393 -9.98 -22.94 -25.41
CA ASP A 393 -11.33 -23.54 -25.35
C ASP A 393 -12.36 -22.90 -26.30
N GLY A 394 -12.02 -21.80 -26.98
CA GLY A 394 -12.90 -21.06 -27.86
C GLY A 394 -12.18 -20.40 -29.03
N LEU A 395 -12.86 -19.43 -29.67
CA LEU A 395 -12.30 -18.65 -30.79
C LEU A 395 -11.12 -17.79 -30.31
N ASP A 396 -9.97 -17.92 -30.98
CA ASP A 396 -8.91 -16.93 -30.87
C ASP A 396 -9.30 -15.67 -31.66
N SER A 397 -9.98 -14.76 -30.97
CA SER A 397 -10.30 -13.42 -31.46
C SER A 397 -9.32 -12.36 -30.92
N GLY A 398 -8.19 -12.79 -30.36
CA GLY A 398 -7.17 -11.91 -29.81
C GLY A 398 -6.17 -11.47 -30.87
N PHE A 399 -5.14 -10.77 -30.40
CA PHE A 399 -4.01 -10.36 -31.21
C PHE A 399 -3.35 -11.54 -31.92
N THR A 400 -3.13 -12.67 -31.24
CA THR A 400 -2.50 -13.85 -31.83
C THR A 400 -3.36 -14.48 -32.92
N GLY A 401 -4.69 -14.46 -32.76
CA GLY A 401 -5.63 -14.95 -33.75
C GLY A 401 -5.61 -14.11 -35.02
N ASP A 402 -5.49 -12.80 -34.89
CA ASP A 402 -5.52 -11.88 -36.03
C ASP A 402 -4.13 -11.71 -36.67
N LEU A 403 -3.04 -11.61 -35.89
CA LEU A 403 -1.68 -11.33 -36.39
C LEU A 403 -0.81 -12.58 -36.53
N THR A 404 -1.27 -13.74 -36.01
CA THR A 404 -0.59 -15.04 -36.09
C THR A 404 0.80 -15.09 -35.43
N ARG A 405 1.05 -14.17 -34.50
CA ARG A 405 2.29 -14.06 -33.72
C ARG A 405 2.02 -13.39 -32.38
N TRP A 406 2.98 -13.49 -31.47
CA TRP A 406 2.98 -12.65 -30.27
C TRP A 406 3.14 -11.15 -30.61
N PRO A 407 2.54 -10.24 -29.82
CA PRO A 407 2.84 -8.82 -29.95
C PRO A 407 4.32 -8.57 -29.61
N ARG A 408 4.95 -7.57 -30.21
CA ARG A 408 6.28 -7.14 -29.77
C ARG A 408 6.17 -6.34 -28.47
N LEU A 409 7.22 -6.37 -27.67
CA LEU A 409 7.32 -5.63 -26.42
C LEU A 409 8.08 -4.34 -26.68
N PHE A 410 7.53 -3.22 -26.21
CA PHE A 410 8.12 -1.90 -26.41
C PHE A 410 8.58 -1.29 -25.08
N ARG A 411 9.69 -0.56 -25.10
CA ARG A 411 10.18 0.25 -23.99
C ARG A 411 10.26 1.71 -24.43
N TRP A 412 10.00 2.61 -23.49
CA TRP A 412 10.29 4.02 -23.71
C TRP A 412 11.79 4.27 -23.55
N GLU A 413 12.41 4.83 -24.58
CA GLU A 413 13.79 5.29 -24.52
C GLU A 413 13.80 6.82 -24.39
N ASP A 414 14.42 7.31 -23.30
CA ASP A 414 14.73 8.73 -23.11
C ASP A 414 16.18 8.91 -23.57
N ASN A 415 16.38 9.22 -24.86
CA ASN A 415 17.70 9.26 -25.46
C ASN A 415 18.47 10.57 -25.21
N GLY A 416 17.97 11.41 -24.29
CA GLY A 416 18.82 12.20 -23.42
C GLY A 416 19.88 13.08 -24.10
N THR A 417 19.48 13.97 -25.00
CA THR A 417 20.02 15.34 -24.94
C THR A 417 18.88 16.37 -24.95
N PRO A 418 18.90 17.38 -24.05
CA PRO A 418 17.91 18.48 -24.05
C PRO A 418 17.83 19.29 -25.36
N ALA A 419 18.71 19.00 -26.33
CA ALA A 419 18.79 19.67 -27.61
C ALA A 419 17.94 19.00 -28.70
N ASP A 420 17.54 17.74 -28.55
CA ASP A 420 16.72 17.02 -29.54
C ASP A 420 15.58 16.24 -28.87
N ALA A 421 14.46 16.91 -28.66
CA ALA A 421 13.24 16.31 -28.09
C ALA A 421 12.51 15.38 -29.08
N THR A 422 13.12 15.05 -30.22
CA THR A 422 12.57 14.08 -31.19
C THR A 422 13.00 12.64 -30.94
N ASP A 423 13.93 12.42 -30.00
CA ASP A 423 14.51 11.10 -29.73
C ASP A 423 13.82 10.34 -28.60
N ASP A 424 12.71 10.88 -28.10
CA ASP A 424 11.82 10.29 -27.11
C ASP A 424 10.77 9.42 -27.84
N TYR A 425 10.99 8.12 -27.90
CA TYR A 425 10.08 7.19 -28.57
C TYR A 425 9.99 5.83 -27.88
N TRP A 426 8.99 5.07 -28.32
CA TRP A 426 8.82 3.68 -27.94
C TRP A 426 9.56 2.80 -28.94
N ASP A 427 10.53 2.01 -28.47
CA ASP A 427 11.33 1.08 -29.26
C ASP A 427 10.99 -0.37 -28.86
N ASP A 428 11.18 -1.34 -29.75
CA ASP A 428 11.09 -2.80 -29.48
C ASP A 428 12.43 -3.55 -29.57
N GLU A 429 13.52 -2.78 -29.78
CA GLU A 429 14.89 -3.15 -30.15
C GLU A 429 14.94 -4.21 -31.25
N ASN A 430 14.78 -3.72 -32.49
CA ASN A 430 15.08 -4.44 -33.72
C ASN A 430 16.02 -3.61 -34.60
N ASP A 431 17.19 -3.23 -34.06
CA ASP A 431 18.20 -2.51 -34.80
C ASP A 431 18.88 -3.45 -35.82
N GLU A 432 18.97 -3.03 -37.10
CA GLU A 432 19.26 -3.90 -38.27
C GLU A 432 20.55 -4.75 -38.18
N ALA A 433 21.45 -4.48 -37.22
CA ALA A 433 22.73 -5.15 -37.06
C ALA A 433 22.67 -6.45 -36.24
N THR A 434 21.77 -6.55 -35.26
CA THR A 434 21.58 -7.73 -34.39
C THR A 434 20.18 -7.67 -33.78
N PRO A 435 19.17 -8.27 -34.41
CA PRO A 435 17.78 -8.17 -33.97
C PRO A 435 17.57 -9.00 -32.71
N VAL A 436 17.71 -8.38 -31.54
CA VAL A 436 17.41 -9.00 -30.26
C VAL A 436 16.16 -8.31 -29.71
N ALA A 437 15.00 -8.86 -30.05
CA ALA A 437 13.73 -8.34 -29.58
C ALA A 437 13.70 -8.29 -28.05
N TYR A 438 13.06 -7.24 -27.50
CA TYR A 438 12.88 -7.17 -26.07
C TYR A 438 12.11 -8.38 -25.53
N THR A 439 12.67 -8.99 -24.50
CA THR A 439 12.02 -10.01 -23.68
C THR A 439 11.14 -9.39 -22.61
N LYS A 440 11.17 -8.06 -22.46
CA LYS A 440 10.45 -7.31 -21.43
C LYS A 440 10.02 -5.93 -21.93
N GLY A 441 8.77 -5.53 -21.68
CA GLY A 441 8.27 -4.21 -22.06
C GLY A 441 6.75 -4.07 -22.00
N GLN A 442 6.17 -3.19 -22.81
CA GLN A 442 4.72 -3.02 -22.96
C GLN A 442 4.25 -3.50 -24.35
N PRO A 443 3.20 -4.33 -24.45
CA PRO A 443 2.72 -4.85 -25.73
C PRO A 443 1.81 -3.84 -26.45
N ARG A 444 2.37 -2.72 -26.93
CA ARG A 444 1.60 -1.58 -27.48
C ARG A 444 0.71 -1.95 -28.68
N GLY A 445 1.06 -3.00 -29.43
CA GLY A 445 0.24 -3.56 -30.51
C GLY A 445 -1.17 -3.97 -30.06
N LEU A 446 -1.39 -4.19 -28.75
CA LEU A 446 -2.71 -4.47 -28.19
C LEU A 446 -3.66 -3.26 -28.22
N TRP A 447 -3.16 -2.02 -28.33
CA TRP A 447 -4.02 -0.81 -28.35
C TRP A 447 -3.66 0.22 -29.43
N ALA A 448 -2.57 0.04 -30.17
CA ALA A 448 -2.17 0.92 -31.26
C ALA A 448 -1.77 0.09 -32.49
N SER A 449 -2.30 0.46 -33.66
CA SER A 449 -1.85 -0.09 -34.96
C SER A 449 -0.48 0.45 -35.38
N LYS A 450 -0.03 1.53 -34.74
CA LYS A 450 1.28 2.16 -34.91
C LYS A 450 1.97 2.20 -33.56
N PRO A 451 2.52 1.05 -33.09
CA PRO A 451 3.11 0.91 -31.78
C PRO A 451 4.32 1.82 -31.58
N ASN A 452 5.03 2.15 -32.66
CA ASN A 452 6.07 3.15 -32.71
C ASN A 452 5.62 4.23 -33.70
N GLY A 453 5.59 5.50 -33.27
CA GLY A 453 5.21 6.61 -34.15
C GLY A 453 6.32 7.03 -35.12
N SER A 454 7.55 6.62 -34.83
CA SER A 454 8.76 7.06 -35.50
C SER A 454 9.30 6.02 -36.49
N ASP A 455 9.05 4.73 -36.25
CA ASP A 455 9.41 3.64 -37.16
C ASP A 455 8.17 2.95 -37.75
N SER A 456 7.99 3.09 -39.06
CA SER A 456 6.93 2.38 -39.80
C SER A 456 7.18 0.88 -39.96
N GLY A 457 8.38 0.39 -39.66
CA GLY A 457 8.71 -1.05 -39.64
C GLY A 457 7.93 -1.82 -38.55
N ASP A 458 7.40 -1.11 -37.56
CA ASP A 458 6.61 -1.68 -36.47
C ASP A 458 5.10 -1.53 -36.66
N ASP A 459 4.68 -0.79 -37.70
CA ASP A 459 3.27 -0.62 -38.03
C ASP A 459 2.64 -1.98 -38.31
N LEU A 460 1.46 -2.20 -37.74
CA LEU A 460 0.72 -3.43 -37.93
C LEU A 460 -0.12 -3.32 -39.19
N ASP A 461 0.06 -4.28 -40.10
CA ASP A 461 -0.72 -4.38 -41.33
C ASP A 461 -2.21 -4.47 -41.03
N ALA A 462 -3.02 -3.74 -41.78
CA ALA A 462 -4.47 -3.80 -41.67
C ALA A 462 -4.98 -5.20 -42.04
N SER A 463 -6.06 -5.63 -41.38
CA SER A 463 -6.61 -6.96 -41.63
C SER A 463 -7.05 -7.18 -43.08
N GLN A 464 -6.48 -8.19 -43.72
CA GLN A 464 -6.87 -8.72 -45.02
C GLN A 464 -7.16 -10.21 -44.88
N TRP A 465 -8.31 -10.68 -45.38
CA TRP A 465 -8.70 -12.09 -45.31
C TRP A 465 -8.62 -12.69 -43.89
N GLY A 466 -8.95 -11.87 -42.90
CA GLY A 466 -8.96 -12.27 -41.49
C GLY A 466 -7.60 -12.27 -40.80
N ILE A 467 -6.53 -11.86 -41.49
CA ILE A 467 -5.17 -11.79 -40.95
C ILE A 467 -4.70 -10.34 -41.01
N GLY A 468 -4.12 -9.83 -39.91
CA GLY A 468 -3.74 -8.44 -39.73
C GLY A 468 -4.61 -7.71 -38.71
N TRP A 469 -4.19 -6.52 -38.31
CA TRP A 469 -4.78 -5.73 -37.24
C TRP A 469 -6.18 -5.23 -37.61
N ARG A 470 -7.17 -5.60 -36.80
CA ARG A 470 -8.58 -5.20 -37.01
C ARG A 470 -8.97 -3.98 -36.19
N HIS A 471 -8.57 -3.96 -34.93
CA HIS A 471 -8.93 -2.92 -33.97
C HIS A 471 -7.99 -2.95 -32.76
N ALA A 472 -8.11 -1.95 -31.89
CA ALA A 472 -7.50 -1.99 -30.57
C ALA A 472 -8.18 -3.09 -29.71
N TYR A 473 -7.40 -3.99 -29.14
CA TYR A 473 -7.87 -5.08 -28.27
C TYR A 473 -8.00 -4.62 -26.81
N LEU A 474 -7.22 -3.61 -26.42
CA LEU A 474 -7.31 -2.93 -25.13
C LEU A 474 -7.52 -1.44 -25.33
N LYS A 475 -8.12 -0.79 -24.32
CA LYS A 475 -8.12 0.67 -24.25
C LYS A 475 -6.70 1.14 -24.00
N ALA A 476 -6.22 2.11 -24.77
CA ALA A 476 -4.91 2.72 -24.56
C ALA A 476 -4.78 3.21 -23.09
N PRO A 477 -3.65 2.91 -22.42
CA PRO A 477 -3.42 3.39 -21.07
C PRO A 477 -3.45 4.92 -20.97
N VAL A 478 -3.79 5.43 -19.79
CA VAL A 478 -3.76 6.88 -19.54
C VAL A 478 -2.32 7.34 -19.39
N GLY A 479 -1.95 8.40 -20.10
CA GLY A 479 -0.60 8.99 -20.08
C GLY A 479 -0.22 9.53 -21.45
N SER A 480 0.83 10.33 -21.50
CA SER A 480 1.54 10.67 -22.72
C SER A 480 2.95 10.07 -22.66
N ASP A 481 3.59 9.95 -23.82
CA ASP A 481 5.03 9.67 -23.90
C ASP A 481 5.40 8.37 -23.17
N GLY A 482 6.47 8.39 -22.39
CA GLY A 482 6.96 7.27 -21.59
C GLY A 482 6.12 6.91 -20.36
N HIS A 483 4.87 7.38 -20.25
CA HIS A 483 3.99 7.05 -19.14
C HIS A 483 2.78 6.18 -19.52
N GLN A 484 2.69 5.73 -20.77
CA GLN A 484 1.61 4.89 -21.29
C GLN A 484 1.74 3.41 -20.90
N PHE A 485 1.74 3.13 -19.60
CA PHE A 485 1.82 1.77 -19.05
C PHE A 485 0.44 1.23 -18.67
N LEU A 486 0.20 -0.05 -18.93
CA LEU A 486 -0.88 -0.75 -18.25
C LEU A 486 -0.57 -0.79 -16.75
N ARG A 487 -1.55 -0.44 -15.91
CA ARG A 487 -1.38 -0.39 -14.47
C ARG A 487 -2.34 -1.32 -13.76
N ASP A 488 -1.88 -1.87 -12.65
CA ASP A 488 -2.69 -2.66 -11.74
C ASP A 488 -3.53 -1.78 -10.80
N ALA A 489 -4.31 -2.41 -9.92
CA ALA A 489 -5.18 -1.68 -8.99
C ALA A 489 -4.42 -0.96 -7.85
N TRP A 490 -3.12 -1.20 -7.68
CA TRP A 490 -2.23 -0.46 -6.79
C TRP A 490 -1.57 0.73 -7.49
N GLY A 491 -1.81 0.91 -8.80
CA GLY A 491 -1.23 1.98 -9.61
C GLY A 491 0.19 1.67 -10.11
N ARG A 492 0.68 0.45 -9.89
CA ARG A 492 1.97 -0.01 -10.41
C ARG A 492 1.82 -0.49 -11.84
N GLU A 493 2.90 -0.42 -12.61
CA GLU A 493 2.89 -0.97 -13.97
C GLU A 493 2.76 -2.51 -13.95
N ILE A 494 2.03 -3.03 -14.93
CA ILE A 494 2.00 -4.46 -15.22
C ILE A 494 3.21 -4.77 -16.09
N LEU A 495 3.98 -5.76 -15.66
CA LEU A 495 5.17 -6.25 -16.34
C LEU A 495 4.79 -7.38 -17.29
N PHE A 496 5.50 -7.43 -18.42
CA PHE A 496 5.34 -8.45 -19.44
C PHE A 496 6.69 -9.06 -19.74
N PHE A 497 6.75 -10.39 -19.76
CA PHE A 497 7.94 -11.13 -20.11
C PHE A 497 7.64 -12.15 -21.22
N HIS A 498 8.49 -12.19 -22.22
CA HIS A 498 8.41 -13.14 -23.32
C HIS A 498 9.60 -14.11 -23.27
N ASP A 499 9.28 -15.36 -22.97
CA ASP A 499 10.20 -16.49 -23.05
C ASP A 499 10.04 -17.16 -24.42
N ALA A 500 10.84 -16.69 -25.37
CA ALA A 500 10.85 -17.20 -26.74
C ALA A 500 11.33 -18.66 -26.83
N THR A 501 12.09 -19.15 -25.84
CA THR A 501 12.64 -20.51 -25.85
C THR A 501 11.54 -21.53 -25.54
N ASN A 502 10.70 -21.24 -24.56
CA ASN A 502 9.60 -22.12 -24.15
C ASN A 502 8.25 -21.73 -24.78
N GLY A 503 8.18 -20.60 -25.50
CA GLY A 503 6.95 -20.08 -26.07
C GLY A 503 5.96 -19.65 -24.99
N LEU A 504 6.45 -19.01 -23.92
CA LEU A 504 5.65 -18.57 -22.77
C LEU A 504 5.61 -17.05 -22.68
N TRP A 505 4.46 -16.53 -22.26
CA TRP A 505 4.23 -15.12 -22.00
C TRP A 505 3.76 -14.94 -20.56
N LEU A 506 4.56 -14.27 -19.72
CA LEU A 506 4.17 -13.94 -18.35
C LEU A 506 3.62 -12.51 -18.29
N ILE A 507 2.44 -12.37 -17.71
CA ILE A 507 1.82 -11.08 -17.37
C ILE A 507 1.84 -10.99 -15.85
N LEU A 508 2.52 -10.00 -15.29
CA LEU A 508 2.81 -9.92 -13.86
C LEU A 508 2.42 -8.55 -13.27
N SER A 509 1.70 -8.56 -12.16
CA SER A 509 1.57 -7.43 -11.24
C SER A 509 2.33 -7.75 -9.96
N ARG A 510 3.16 -6.80 -9.54
CA ARG A 510 4.07 -6.87 -8.38
C ARG A 510 3.39 -6.66 -7.03
N GLY A 511 2.06 -6.84 -6.98
CA GLY A 511 1.31 -6.75 -5.73
C GLY A 511 1.41 -5.41 -4.99
N PRO A 512 0.98 -5.39 -3.72
CA PRO A 512 1.12 -4.26 -2.80
C PRO A 512 2.54 -3.91 -2.38
N ASP A 513 3.50 -4.84 -2.31
CA ASP A 513 4.87 -4.53 -1.91
C ASP A 513 5.73 -3.99 -3.07
N GLY A 514 5.35 -4.29 -4.32
CA GLY A 514 6.08 -3.87 -5.51
C GLY A 514 7.30 -4.73 -5.80
N LEU A 515 7.44 -5.88 -5.14
CA LEU A 515 8.54 -6.82 -5.28
C LEU A 515 8.14 -8.02 -6.16
N PHE A 516 9.14 -8.66 -6.75
CA PHE A 516 9.00 -9.96 -7.39
C PHE A 516 10.39 -10.59 -7.53
N ASP A 517 10.46 -11.89 -7.80
CA ASP A 517 11.72 -12.61 -7.92
C ASP A 517 11.59 -13.73 -8.96
N PHE A 518 12.54 -13.83 -9.90
CA PHE A 518 12.63 -14.94 -10.86
C PHE A 518 13.49 -16.11 -10.33
N GLY A 519 13.96 -16.02 -9.09
CA GLY A 519 15.12 -16.76 -8.60
C GLY A 519 16.39 -16.18 -9.22
N ASP A 520 17.53 -16.35 -8.56
CA ASP A 520 18.85 -15.92 -9.06
C ASP A 520 19.12 -16.49 -10.47
N THR A 521 18.73 -15.73 -11.49
CA THR A 521 19.07 -15.96 -12.89
C THR A 521 20.30 -15.16 -13.28
N ASP A 522 20.82 -14.34 -12.38
CA ASP A 522 21.92 -13.45 -12.68
C ASP A 522 23.26 -14.16 -12.44
N THR A 523 23.95 -14.45 -13.54
CA THR A 523 25.33 -14.95 -13.47
C THR A 523 26.36 -13.85 -13.22
N LEU A 524 25.92 -12.60 -13.01
CA LEU A 524 26.81 -11.50 -12.71
C LEU A 524 27.53 -11.75 -11.37
N PRO A 525 28.85 -11.51 -11.32
CA PRO A 525 29.58 -11.64 -10.07
C PRO A 525 29.04 -10.67 -9.01
N GLU A 526 28.95 -11.14 -7.77
CA GLU A 526 28.70 -10.31 -6.58
C GLU A 526 29.54 -9.00 -6.65
N GLY A 527 28.85 -7.85 -6.79
CA GLY A 527 29.48 -6.53 -6.93
C GLY A 527 29.49 -5.92 -8.35
N SER A 528 28.71 -6.47 -9.29
CA SER A 528 28.37 -5.78 -10.55
C SER A 528 27.56 -4.49 -10.29
N PRO A 529 27.45 -3.57 -11.28
CA PRO A 529 26.85 -2.25 -11.08
C PRO A 529 25.36 -2.22 -10.70
N ASP A 530 24.66 -3.36 -10.68
CA ASP A 530 23.36 -3.49 -9.99
C ASP A 530 23.51 -3.33 -8.47
N GLY A 531 24.63 -3.77 -7.88
CA GLY A 531 25.23 -3.30 -6.63
C GLY A 531 24.38 -3.44 -5.36
N THR A 532 23.19 -4.03 -5.43
CA THR A 532 22.30 -4.30 -4.31
C THR A 532 21.71 -5.70 -4.44
N ASP A 533 21.47 -6.32 -3.29
CA ASP A 533 20.72 -7.57 -3.13
C ASP A 533 19.22 -7.27 -3.33
N ASP A 534 18.86 -6.64 -4.45
CA ASP A 534 17.47 -6.43 -4.80
C ASP A 534 16.95 -7.62 -5.58
N TYR A 535 15.71 -7.95 -5.27
CA TYR A 535 14.92 -9.00 -5.84
C TYR A 535 14.65 -8.67 -7.33
N GLN A 536 15.70 -8.74 -8.15
CA GLN A 536 15.79 -7.96 -9.38
C GLN A 536 15.17 -8.69 -10.55
N GLU A 537 14.12 -8.05 -11.05
CA GLU A 537 13.82 -7.92 -12.46
C GLU A 537 15.02 -8.21 -13.40
N PRO A 538 14.83 -8.95 -14.51
CA PRO A 538 15.83 -9.16 -15.55
C PRO A 538 16.72 -7.94 -15.82
N ALA A 539 18.05 -8.12 -15.73
CA ALA A 539 19.04 -7.05 -15.70
C ALA A 539 19.09 -6.26 -17.02
N SER A 540 18.80 -6.92 -18.15
CA SER A 540 18.61 -6.30 -19.46
C SER A 540 17.19 -6.54 -20.00
N PHE A 541 16.71 -5.62 -20.85
CA PHE A 541 15.44 -5.78 -21.56
C PHE A 541 15.52 -6.79 -22.71
N THR A 542 16.72 -7.19 -23.10
CA THR A 542 17.02 -8.15 -24.18
C THR A 542 17.55 -9.49 -23.69
N GLU A 543 17.77 -9.66 -22.38
CA GLU A 543 18.27 -10.93 -21.88
C GLU A 543 17.22 -12.02 -22.01
N ALA A 544 17.67 -13.25 -22.26
CA ALA A 544 16.77 -14.39 -22.33
C ALA A 544 16.12 -14.63 -20.97
N VAL A 545 14.80 -14.51 -20.90
CA VAL A 545 14.01 -14.81 -19.70
C VAL A 545 13.48 -16.23 -19.80
N ASP A 546 13.63 -17.00 -18.72
CA ASP A 546 12.97 -18.30 -18.56
C ASP A 546 11.80 -18.16 -17.58
N VAL A 547 10.58 -18.13 -18.11
CA VAL A 547 9.36 -17.94 -17.32
C VAL A 547 9.12 -19.15 -16.40
N THR A 548 9.72 -20.30 -16.66
CA THR A 548 9.56 -21.50 -15.84
C THR A 548 10.28 -21.41 -14.49
N ASN A 549 11.22 -20.46 -14.34
CA ASN A 549 11.91 -20.20 -13.08
C ASN A 549 11.09 -19.36 -12.10
N TYR A 550 10.06 -18.65 -12.56
CA TYR A 550 9.22 -17.83 -11.69
C TYR A 550 8.42 -18.70 -10.70
N ASP A 551 8.78 -18.62 -9.42
CA ASP A 551 8.09 -19.31 -8.33
C ASP A 551 7.10 -18.38 -7.60
N PRO A 552 5.78 -18.51 -7.83
CA PRO A 552 4.77 -17.67 -7.18
C PRO A 552 4.62 -17.94 -5.67
N THR A 553 5.31 -18.94 -5.13
CA THR A 553 5.29 -19.28 -3.70
C THR A 553 6.49 -18.70 -2.92
N ALA A 554 7.49 -18.16 -3.63
CA ALA A 554 8.61 -17.46 -3.01
C ALA A 554 8.13 -16.23 -2.22
N SER A 555 8.82 -15.89 -1.13
CA SER A 555 8.40 -14.79 -0.24
C SER A 555 8.21 -13.45 -0.97
N PRO A 556 9.10 -13.02 -1.90
CA PRO A 556 8.92 -11.79 -2.67
C PRO A 556 7.80 -11.86 -3.73
N ASN A 557 7.25 -13.06 -3.98
CA ASN A 557 6.19 -13.29 -4.97
C ASN A 557 4.83 -13.60 -4.35
N ALA A 558 4.75 -13.71 -3.03
CA ALA A 558 3.57 -14.26 -2.35
C ALA A 558 2.31 -13.40 -2.54
N ASP A 559 2.46 -12.09 -2.74
CA ASP A 559 1.38 -11.14 -2.96
C ASP A 559 1.11 -10.84 -4.45
N ASN A 560 1.97 -11.32 -5.35
CA ASN A 560 1.90 -11.10 -6.78
C ASN A 560 0.65 -11.69 -7.44
N CYS A 561 0.23 -11.06 -8.53
CA CYS A 561 -0.80 -11.57 -9.43
C CYS A 561 -0.17 -11.84 -10.78
N HIS A 562 -0.32 -13.06 -11.31
CA HIS A 562 0.28 -13.42 -12.58
C HIS A 562 -0.66 -14.27 -13.44
N ILE A 563 -0.44 -14.23 -14.75
CA ILE A 563 -1.01 -15.16 -15.74
C ILE A 563 0.13 -15.55 -16.68
N VAL A 564 0.26 -16.85 -16.95
CA VAL A 564 1.13 -17.37 -18.01
C VAL A 564 0.24 -17.79 -19.18
N VAL A 565 0.56 -17.30 -20.37
CA VAL A 565 -0.06 -17.71 -21.62
C VAL A 565 0.97 -18.47 -22.43
N ALA A 566 0.64 -19.67 -22.89
CA ALA A 566 1.56 -20.48 -23.67
C ALA A 566 1.21 -20.41 -25.16
N GLU A 567 2.22 -20.55 -26.03
CA GLU A 567 2.03 -20.58 -27.47
C GLU A 567 1.10 -21.74 -27.87
N ARG A 568 1.20 -22.86 -27.15
CA ARG A 568 0.30 -24.02 -27.31
C ARG A 568 -1.18 -23.71 -27.06
N ASP A 569 -1.51 -22.59 -26.41
CA ASP A 569 -2.89 -22.20 -26.13
C ASP A 569 -3.58 -21.63 -27.38
N TRP A 570 -2.82 -21.25 -28.41
CA TRP A 570 -3.34 -20.68 -29.66
C TRP A 570 -2.69 -21.26 -30.94
N LEU A 571 -1.62 -22.04 -30.82
CA LEU A 571 -0.92 -22.69 -31.94
C LEU A 571 -0.50 -24.13 -31.59
N PRO A 572 -0.68 -25.14 -32.47
CA PRO A 572 -1.31 -25.03 -33.78
C PRO A 572 -2.84 -24.94 -33.67
N GLY A 573 -3.45 -24.30 -34.66
CA GLY A 573 -4.86 -24.34 -34.94
C GLY A 573 -5.23 -25.58 -35.76
N PHE A 574 -6.38 -26.16 -35.44
CA PHE A 574 -6.92 -27.37 -36.04
C PHE A 574 -8.16 -27.06 -36.89
N PHE A 575 -8.16 -27.56 -38.13
CA PHE A 575 -9.22 -27.36 -39.11
C PHE A 575 -9.24 -28.51 -40.12
N ARG A 576 -10.41 -29.09 -40.34
CA ARG A 576 -10.58 -30.13 -41.34
C ARG A 576 -11.84 -29.91 -42.14
N LEU A 577 -11.69 -29.80 -43.46
CA LEU A 577 -12.81 -29.82 -44.40
C LEU A 577 -12.76 -31.13 -45.19
N PRO A 578 -13.71 -32.08 -45.00
CA PRO A 578 -13.65 -33.37 -45.67
C PRO A 578 -13.86 -33.29 -47.19
N GLN A 579 -14.80 -32.46 -47.65
CA GLN A 579 -15.05 -32.24 -49.07
C GLN A 579 -15.44 -30.79 -49.36
N LEU A 580 -14.94 -30.25 -50.48
CA LEU A 580 -15.38 -29.00 -51.10
C LEU A 580 -15.90 -29.32 -52.50
N THR A 581 -17.09 -28.82 -52.84
CA THR A 581 -17.70 -28.97 -54.17
C THR A 581 -18.20 -27.62 -54.65
N VAL A 582 -17.81 -27.25 -55.88
CA VAL A 582 -18.21 -26.01 -56.54
C VAL A 582 -18.86 -26.38 -57.87
N TYR A 583 -20.17 -26.22 -57.96
CA TYR A 583 -20.93 -26.37 -59.20
C TYR A 583 -20.57 -25.25 -60.19
N ASP A 584 -20.67 -25.54 -61.48
CA ASP A 584 -20.43 -24.57 -62.56
C ASP A 584 -19.02 -23.94 -62.56
N ALA A 585 -18.04 -24.66 -62.02
CA ALA A 585 -16.67 -24.19 -61.93
C ALA A 585 -15.99 -24.19 -63.30
N THR A 586 -15.20 -23.15 -63.59
CA THR A 586 -14.45 -23.06 -64.85
C THR A 586 -13.03 -23.61 -64.69
N ALA A 587 -12.70 -24.60 -65.51
CA ALA A 587 -11.40 -25.27 -65.52
C ALA A 587 -10.21 -24.31 -65.57
N GLY A 588 -9.35 -24.36 -64.55
CA GLY A 588 -8.13 -23.53 -64.48
C GLY A 588 -8.38 -22.04 -64.18
N ILE A 589 -9.64 -21.63 -64.04
CA ILE A 589 -10.06 -20.27 -63.65
C ILE A 589 -10.57 -20.29 -62.21
N THR A 590 -11.49 -21.20 -61.88
CA THR A 590 -12.01 -21.30 -60.51
C THR A 590 -10.96 -21.91 -59.57
N LYS A 591 -10.65 -21.21 -58.48
CA LYS A 591 -9.64 -21.56 -57.48
C LYS A 591 -10.22 -21.46 -56.07
N ALA A 592 -9.57 -22.10 -55.10
CA ALA A 592 -9.79 -21.81 -53.69
C ALA A 592 -8.50 -21.73 -52.89
N ARG A 593 -8.53 -20.89 -51.86
CA ARG A 593 -7.43 -20.67 -50.92
C ARG A 593 -7.98 -20.57 -49.50
N PHE A 594 -7.37 -21.32 -48.60
CA PHE A 594 -7.60 -21.18 -47.16
C PHE A 594 -6.48 -20.34 -46.54
N PHE A 595 -6.81 -19.15 -46.07
CA PHE A 595 -5.86 -18.20 -45.49
C PHE A 595 -5.51 -18.62 -44.07
N ARG A 596 -4.41 -19.39 -43.91
CA ARG A 596 -4.02 -20.08 -42.66
C ARG A 596 -2.95 -19.38 -41.80
N SER A 597 -2.16 -18.48 -42.38
CA SER A 597 -1.05 -17.73 -41.74
C SER A 597 -0.74 -16.42 -42.48
N ASP A 598 0.06 -15.55 -41.84
CA ASP A 598 0.70 -14.25 -42.19
C ASP A 598 0.68 -13.66 -43.63
N GLY A 599 -0.34 -13.90 -44.45
CA GLY A 599 -0.62 -13.16 -45.69
C GLY A 599 0.42 -13.29 -46.82
N ALA A 600 1.58 -13.90 -46.59
CA ALA A 600 2.54 -14.17 -47.63
C ALA A 600 2.07 -15.36 -48.49
N ALA A 601 2.04 -15.18 -49.81
CA ALA A 601 1.78 -16.23 -50.80
C ALA A 601 2.74 -17.44 -50.71
N ALA A 602 3.75 -17.40 -49.85
CA ALA A 602 4.76 -18.45 -49.68
C ALA A 602 4.32 -19.51 -48.65
N GLY A 603 3.22 -20.20 -48.93
CA GLY A 603 2.77 -21.32 -48.10
C GLY A 603 1.61 -22.12 -48.67
N ASP A 604 1.33 -21.95 -49.97
CA ASP A 604 0.11 -22.41 -50.65
C ASP A 604 -0.23 -23.90 -50.42
N ASP A 605 -1.42 -24.13 -49.86
CA ASP A 605 -2.30 -25.19 -50.38
C ASP A 605 -3.27 -24.53 -51.36
N LEU A 606 -2.75 -23.93 -52.44
CA LEU A 606 -3.56 -23.66 -53.63
C LEU A 606 -4.00 -25.03 -54.13
N LEU A 607 -5.26 -25.37 -53.86
CA LEU A 607 -5.80 -26.64 -54.29
C LEU A 607 -5.75 -26.68 -55.82
N THR A 608 -4.93 -27.57 -56.36
CA THR A 608 -4.85 -27.77 -57.80
C THR A 608 -6.11 -28.52 -58.24
N ALA A 609 -6.80 -28.01 -59.26
CA ALA A 609 -7.96 -28.68 -59.85
C ALA A 609 -7.61 -30.13 -60.21
N THR A 610 -8.06 -31.07 -59.38
CA THR A 610 -7.64 -32.47 -59.46
C THR A 610 -8.67 -33.31 -60.19
N THR A 611 -9.94 -32.88 -60.23
CA THR A 611 -10.94 -33.49 -61.10
C THR A 611 -12.09 -32.52 -61.38
N LEU A 612 -12.24 -32.15 -62.66
CA LEU A 612 -13.52 -31.71 -63.21
C LEU A 612 -14.16 -32.98 -63.76
N VAL A 613 -15.20 -33.44 -63.10
CA VAL A 613 -16.00 -34.55 -63.61
C VAL A 613 -17.41 -34.00 -63.69
N ASP A 614 -17.96 -33.96 -64.90
CA ASP A 614 -19.40 -33.86 -65.13
C ASP A 614 -20.10 -34.82 -64.16
N GLY A 615 -20.82 -34.25 -63.18
CA GLY A 615 -21.50 -34.96 -62.10
C GLY A 615 -22.61 -35.89 -62.59
N GLY A 616 -22.86 -35.95 -63.89
CA GLY A 616 -23.87 -36.79 -64.51
C GLY A 616 -25.26 -36.17 -64.47
N ASP A 617 -25.39 -34.89 -64.11
CA ASP A 617 -26.53 -34.10 -64.54
C ASP A 617 -26.35 -33.71 -66.01
N SER A 618 -27.39 -33.97 -66.78
CA SER A 618 -27.36 -33.88 -68.23
C SER A 618 -27.30 -32.44 -68.78
N ASP A 619 -26.79 -31.47 -68.02
CA ASP A 619 -26.76 -30.05 -68.40
C ASP A 619 -25.44 -29.59 -69.02
N GLY A 620 -24.35 -30.35 -68.85
CA GLY A 620 -23.07 -30.12 -69.52
C GLY A 620 -22.18 -29.10 -68.81
N ASN A 621 -22.40 -28.84 -67.52
CA ASN A 621 -21.55 -28.00 -66.70
C ASN A 621 -20.48 -28.83 -65.95
N ASP A 622 -19.31 -28.23 -65.72
CA ASP A 622 -18.15 -28.91 -65.12
C ASP A 622 -18.08 -28.60 -63.60
N ASP A 623 -18.24 -29.61 -62.75
CA ASP A 623 -18.13 -29.46 -61.29
C ASP A 623 -16.68 -29.58 -60.81
N TRP A 624 -16.26 -28.72 -59.87
CA TRP A 624 -14.98 -28.83 -59.18
C TRP A 624 -15.13 -29.47 -57.80
N VAL A 625 -14.47 -30.61 -57.58
CA VAL A 625 -14.46 -31.33 -56.30
C VAL A 625 -13.04 -31.46 -55.75
N ALA A 626 -12.87 -31.13 -54.46
CA ALA A 626 -11.66 -31.38 -53.70
C ALA A 626 -11.99 -32.19 -52.43
N GLY A 627 -11.18 -33.21 -52.15
CA GLY A 627 -11.45 -34.23 -51.13
C GLY A 627 -12.52 -35.24 -51.55
N ASP A 628 -12.66 -36.34 -50.81
CA ASP A 628 -13.66 -37.39 -51.06
C ASP A 628 -14.64 -37.60 -49.88
N GLY A 629 -14.67 -36.66 -48.95
CA GLY A 629 -15.49 -36.75 -47.73
C GLY A 629 -14.97 -37.75 -46.71
N THR A 630 -13.84 -38.44 -46.98
CA THR A 630 -13.26 -39.40 -46.05
C THR A 630 -12.16 -38.80 -45.19
N PRO A 631 -11.89 -39.40 -44.02
CA PRO A 631 -10.77 -38.99 -43.21
C PRO A 631 -9.37 -39.17 -43.85
N VAL A 632 -9.28 -39.86 -44.98
CA VAL A 632 -7.99 -40.19 -45.62
C VAL A 632 -7.64 -39.19 -46.70
N ASN A 633 -8.63 -38.56 -47.32
CA ASN A 633 -8.46 -37.62 -48.42
C ASN A 633 -9.39 -36.40 -48.27
N PRO A 634 -9.21 -35.59 -47.21
CA PRO A 634 -9.96 -34.35 -47.02
C PRO A 634 -9.54 -33.24 -48.01
N ALA A 635 -10.41 -32.26 -48.23
CA ALA A 635 -10.09 -31.04 -48.99
C ALA A 635 -9.05 -30.15 -48.28
N PHE A 636 -9.15 -30.00 -46.96
CA PHE A 636 -8.18 -29.32 -46.11
C PHE A 636 -7.95 -30.12 -44.84
N ASN A 637 -6.69 -30.26 -44.40
CA ASN A 637 -6.33 -31.09 -43.24
C ASN A 637 -5.24 -30.46 -42.36
N PHE A 638 -5.67 -29.72 -41.36
CA PHE A 638 -4.83 -29.18 -40.28
C PHE A 638 -5.17 -29.94 -39.01
N ASP A 639 -4.58 -31.12 -38.86
CA ASP A 639 -4.80 -32.01 -37.72
C ASP A 639 -3.49 -32.26 -36.96
N ASP A 640 -3.58 -32.71 -35.71
CA ASP A 640 -2.45 -33.02 -34.83
C ASP A 640 -1.58 -34.18 -35.36
N THR A 641 -2.13 -34.97 -36.28
CA THR A 641 -1.44 -36.05 -36.98
C THR A 641 -0.70 -35.60 -38.25
N THR A 642 -0.91 -34.36 -38.69
CA THR A 642 -0.35 -33.83 -39.94
C THR A 642 0.84 -32.90 -39.70
N THR A 643 1.72 -32.76 -40.70
CA THR A 643 2.79 -31.76 -40.66
C THR A 643 2.29 -30.35 -40.97
N GLN A 644 1.06 -30.22 -41.52
CA GLN A 644 0.46 -28.93 -41.83
C GLN A 644 -0.06 -28.28 -40.56
N LYS A 645 0.23 -26.99 -40.38
CA LYS A 645 -0.23 -26.20 -39.23
C LYS A 645 -1.01 -25.00 -39.73
N ALA A 646 -2.08 -24.64 -39.04
CA ALA A 646 -2.73 -23.34 -39.16
C ALA A 646 -2.55 -22.57 -37.85
N ALA A 647 -2.70 -21.25 -37.86
CA ALA A 647 -2.91 -20.50 -36.62
C ALA A 647 -4.38 -20.57 -36.20
N SER A 648 -4.68 -20.71 -34.91
CA SER A 648 -6.08 -20.64 -34.43
C SER A 648 -6.65 -19.23 -34.61
N GLY A 649 -7.97 -19.11 -34.67
CA GLY A 649 -8.70 -17.88 -34.91
C GLY A 649 -9.58 -17.93 -36.16
N ALA A 650 -10.11 -16.79 -36.55
CA ALA A 650 -11.01 -16.70 -37.70
C ALA A 650 -10.21 -16.71 -39.02
N ARG A 651 -10.46 -17.71 -39.89
CA ARG A 651 -9.74 -17.92 -41.15
C ARG A 651 -10.71 -17.94 -42.33
N TYR A 652 -10.33 -17.29 -43.42
CA TYR A 652 -11.16 -17.25 -44.62
C TYR A 652 -10.81 -18.40 -45.56
N LEU A 653 -11.83 -19.11 -46.03
CA LEU A 653 -11.80 -19.86 -47.26
C LEU A 653 -12.37 -18.96 -48.36
N VAL A 654 -11.56 -18.64 -49.35
CA VAL A 654 -11.98 -17.86 -50.51
C VAL A 654 -11.98 -18.78 -51.72
N VAL A 655 -13.11 -18.82 -52.42
CA VAL A 655 -13.26 -19.51 -53.70
C VAL A 655 -13.55 -18.43 -54.75
N TRP A 656 -12.80 -18.36 -55.84
CA TRP A 656 -12.94 -17.27 -56.80
C TRP A 656 -12.60 -17.68 -58.22
N ASN A 657 -12.97 -16.84 -59.19
CA ASN A 657 -12.60 -16.98 -60.58
C ASN A 657 -11.40 -16.09 -60.89
N ASP A 658 -10.22 -16.72 -61.03
CA ASP A 658 -8.97 -16.06 -61.35
C ASP A 658 -8.93 -15.64 -62.82
N ASN A 659 -9.33 -14.40 -63.10
CA ASN A 659 -9.56 -13.94 -64.47
C ASN A 659 -8.30 -13.37 -65.12
N ASP A 660 -7.30 -12.97 -64.33
CA ASP A 660 -6.07 -12.35 -64.84
C ASP A 660 -4.84 -13.27 -64.73
N GLY A 661 -4.98 -14.39 -64.02
CA GLY A 661 -4.02 -15.48 -63.94
C GLY A 661 -2.90 -15.26 -62.92
N ASP A 662 -3.09 -14.38 -61.92
CA ASP A 662 -2.06 -14.03 -60.94
C ASP A 662 -2.07 -14.89 -59.66
N ASP A 663 -3.03 -15.81 -59.53
CA ASP A 663 -3.25 -16.67 -58.36
C ASP A 663 -3.58 -15.90 -57.05
N ILE A 664 -4.13 -14.68 -57.15
CA ILE A 664 -4.48 -13.82 -56.01
C ILE A 664 -5.95 -13.36 -56.11
N PRO A 665 -6.79 -13.59 -55.09
CA PRO A 665 -8.14 -13.04 -55.09
C PRO A 665 -8.11 -11.51 -54.95
N ASP A 666 -8.60 -10.78 -55.96
CA ASP A 666 -8.48 -9.32 -56.01
C ASP A 666 -9.76 -8.54 -56.43
N SER A 667 -9.68 -7.20 -56.38
CA SER A 667 -10.77 -6.28 -56.69
C SER A 667 -11.02 -6.19 -58.20
N GLY A 668 -11.57 -7.25 -58.76
CA GLY A 668 -11.80 -7.44 -60.20
C GLY A 668 -12.45 -8.79 -60.50
N GLU A 669 -12.41 -9.68 -59.52
CA GLU A 669 -12.82 -11.06 -59.63
C GLU A 669 -14.12 -11.33 -58.88
N ASN A 670 -14.85 -12.33 -59.35
CA ASN A 670 -16.03 -12.83 -58.65
C ASN A 670 -15.63 -14.04 -57.82
N GLY A 671 -16.05 -14.07 -56.56
CA GLY A 671 -15.84 -15.20 -55.68
C GLY A 671 -16.87 -15.31 -54.57
N PHE A 672 -16.59 -16.22 -53.66
CA PHE A 672 -17.36 -16.54 -52.47
C PHE A 672 -16.40 -16.70 -51.30
N THR A 673 -16.74 -16.09 -50.16
CA THR A 673 -15.87 -16.03 -48.99
C THR A 673 -16.59 -16.63 -47.79
N ILE A 674 -15.92 -17.53 -47.08
CA ILE A 674 -16.45 -18.22 -45.91
C ILE A 674 -15.48 -18.06 -44.77
N LEU A 675 -15.99 -17.66 -43.61
CA LEU A 675 -15.21 -17.55 -42.38
C LEU A 675 -15.36 -18.82 -41.55
N TYR A 676 -14.25 -19.47 -41.27
CA TYR A 676 -14.16 -20.61 -40.34
C TYR A 676 -13.49 -20.21 -39.04
N ASN A 677 -13.90 -20.83 -37.94
CA ASN A 677 -13.19 -20.76 -36.67
C ASN A 677 -12.22 -21.95 -36.58
N VAL A 678 -10.93 -21.64 -36.58
CA VAL A 678 -9.86 -22.60 -36.35
C VAL A 678 -9.53 -22.59 -34.86
N THR A 679 -9.59 -23.74 -34.20
CA THR A 679 -9.45 -23.85 -32.73
C THR A 679 -8.10 -24.45 -32.36
N ALA A 680 -7.54 -24.08 -31.20
CA ALA A 680 -6.24 -24.58 -30.74
C ALA A 680 -6.31 -25.94 -30.02
N VAL A 681 -7.47 -26.61 -30.03
CA VAL A 681 -7.69 -27.89 -29.35
C VAL A 681 -7.51 -29.04 -30.33
N ALA A 682 -6.59 -29.97 -30.04
CA ALA A 682 -6.36 -31.12 -30.92
C ALA A 682 -7.64 -31.94 -31.15
N GLY A 683 -7.85 -32.40 -32.39
CA GLY A 683 -9.06 -33.13 -32.79
C GLY A 683 -10.34 -32.27 -32.84
N SER A 684 -10.25 -30.96 -32.64
CA SER A 684 -11.35 -30.03 -32.91
C SER A 684 -11.23 -29.43 -34.33
N GLY A 685 -12.29 -28.79 -34.82
CA GLY A 685 -12.26 -28.11 -36.12
C GLY A 685 -12.72 -28.95 -37.32
N GLU A 686 -13.27 -30.15 -37.11
CA GLU A 686 -13.95 -30.91 -38.18
C GLU A 686 -15.19 -30.17 -38.67
N GLN A 687 -15.22 -29.86 -39.95
CA GLN A 687 -16.33 -29.24 -40.65
C GLN A 687 -17.15 -30.28 -41.42
N THR A 688 -18.37 -29.91 -41.76
CA THR A 688 -19.17 -30.66 -42.74
C THR A 688 -18.67 -30.38 -44.15
N ASP A 689 -19.01 -31.26 -45.08
CA ASP A 689 -18.81 -31.02 -46.51
C ASP A 689 -19.40 -29.66 -46.91
N LEU A 690 -18.69 -28.97 -47.81
CA LEU A 690 -19.06 -27.66 -48.30
C LEU A 690 -19.43 -27.76 -49.78
N THR A 691 -20.62 -27.29 -50.12
CA THR A 691 -21.11 -27.22 -51.49
C THR A 691 -21.54 -25.80 -51.83
N MET A 692 -21.10 -25.30 -52.97
CA MET A 692 -21.47 -23.99 -53.51
C MET A 692 -21.56 -24.04 -55.03
N ASP A 693 -21.97 -22.94 -55.64
CA ASP A 693 -22.22 -22.82 -57.08
C ASP A 693 -21.60 -21.49 -57.55
N ALA A 694 -20.79 -21.56 -58.60
CA ALA A 694 -20.03 -20.45 -59.16
C ALA A 694 -20.91 -19.33 -59.73
N ASP A 695 -22.15 -19.61 -60.14
CA ASP A 695 -23.12 -18.60 -60.57
C ASP A 695 -23.52 -17.66 -59.42
N ASN A 696 -23.31 -18.08 -58.17
CA ASN A 696 -23.55 -17.27 -56.99
C ASN A 696 -22.33 -16.43 -56.57
N PHE A 697 -21.23 -16.48 -57.31
CA PHE A 697 -20.06 -15.67 -57.00
C PHE A 697 -20.37 -14.18 -57.18
N ALA A 698 -19.89 -13.37 -56.25
CA ALA A 698 -20.04 -11.92 -56.25
C ALA A 698 -18.66 -11.26 -56.33
N ALA A 699 -18.62 -10.00 -56.77
CA ALA A 699 -17.38 -9.24 -56.81
C ALA A 699 -16.69 -9.25 -55.44
N LEU A 700 -15.40 -9.59 -55.41
CA LEU A 700 -14.59 -9.60 -54.20
C LEU A 700 -14.33 -8.15 -53.72
N PRO A 701 -14.27 -7.93 -52.40
CA PRO A 701 -14.17 -6.61 -51.79
C PRO A 701 -12.82 -5.93 -51.97
#